data_AF-A0A7X9A8Q8-F1
#
_entry.id   AF-A0A7X9A8Q8-F1
#
_cell.length_a   1.000
_cell.length_b   1.000
_cell.length_c   1.000
_cell.angle_alpha   90.00
_cell.angle_beta   90.00
_cell.angle_gamma   90.00
#
_symmetry.space_group_name_H-M   'P 1'
#
loop_
_entity.id
_entity.type
_entity.pdbx_description
1 polymer ?
#
loop_
_entity_poly.entity_id
_entity_poly.type
_entity_poly.pdbx_seq_one_letter_code
_entity_poly.pdbx_strand_id
1 'polypeptide(L)'
;MGYNALLKIREFNSLTYGIDKSVRIPELPPAKRSYGHEALSFIRDCCEDLKFDTDSPARIEMSDSDGRSAGKGQIPYNMEKDLDRLSFESAIGRFLSSGSREDAFDIYYCYCEIFKPFGAGYDSTGLLLEMLSEHEANASSLLMKHRDHYSHSVYVFLIGLAIYKNIFAVRYAYNKKYGLKDGKEAACHFLEYWGLASLFHDIGYPFEIAHQQMKAYVCKLDKSNNDDYGFAPYVSYRNMDEFTVSRLGDLNDLYAKAIIERLSESYLRRTEIEPYYAEYTLRKTLRDRAVHENPAEKDYLYMDHAYFSGLMLAKTYLTRHKNIECYEQFPLAVLDALCAIILHNSLFKFTMRSFLHTKEPLRLSDGQPLAYLLMLCDELQCWDRASYGQNSRSGIFSFDFDMDFSTEGGIRFIYYYDKTYKSKVLSAKSYRDMLYDGYTKKSGAVRKDRSKFVDDIDEIIAVKDVVPSFEPNVKLPDPGHIIDVCIEEKQKRTGLYLSDSNYLNLYDFALALNGRYVGAKTEDEMKKAFEDNLSLEYKLSNIAQAKGFAAQLESIGCFYTDRPVDYEPVTDFKTLIEEPGHEDDLTKIAMAEHERWCTEKRAMGWDYGTLHVGAIMLDDGRKKNDNVMRERIRLHHDLIDYTELEAQEKFKDSDPMEQMVELIREYDGLTIYRMR
;
A
#
# COMPACT_ATOMS: atom_id res chain seq x y z
N MET A 1 12.26 -23.25 0.22
CA MET A 1 11.60 -22.17 0.97
C MET A 1 10.48 -21.68 0.08
N GLY A 2 9.26 -21.56 0.61
CA GLY A 2 8.04 -21.40 -0.18
C GLY A 2 6.75 -21.64 0.61
N TYR A 3 5.72 -22.15 -0.06
CA TYR A 3 4.38 -22.34 0.52
C TYR A 3 4.23 -23.75 1.11
N ASN A 4 4.61 -23.90 2.38
CA ASN A 4 4.69 -25.18 3.07
C ASN A 4 3.37 -25.96 3.11
N ALA A 5 2.24 -25.29 3.34
CA ALA A 5 0.92 -25.91 3.35
C ALA A 5 0.49 -26.35 1.94
N LEU A 6 0.79 -25.56 0.91
CA LEU A 6 0.52 -25.95 -0.49
C LEU A 6 1.36 -27.16 -0.91
N LEU A 7 2.63 -27.22 -0.50
CA LEU A 7 3.51 -28.37 -0.75
C LEU A 7 3.00 -29.64 -0.06
N LYS A 8 2.60 -29.55 1.22
CA LYS A 8 1.99 -30.67 1.94
C LYS A 8 0.71 -31.17 1.27
N ILE A 9 -0.14 -30.26 0.80
CA ILE A 9 -1.37 -30.63 0.10
C ILE A 9 -1.07 -31.33 -1.22
N ARG A 10 -0.03 -30.91 -1.94
CA ARG A 10 0.41 -31.63 -3.14
C ARG A 10 0.83 -33.06 -2.83
N GLU A 11 1.58 -33.29 -1.76
CA GLU A 11 1.94 -34.64 -1.30
C GLU A 11 0.71 -35.46 -0.91
N PHE A 12 -0.22 -34.85 -0.15
CA PHE A 12 -1.48 -35.48 0.23
C PHE A 12 -2.33 -35.88 -1.00
N ASN A 13 -2.40 -35.02 -2.01
CA ASN A 13 -3.15 -35.29 -3.24
C ASN A 13 -2.52 -36.41 -4.08
N SER A 14 -1.18 -36.51 -4.11
CA SER A 14 -0.49 -37.63 -4.74
C SER A 14 -0.84 -38.96 -4.05
N LEU A 15 -0.84 -38.99 -2.72
CA LEU A 15 -1.17 -40.19 -1.94
C LEU A 15 -2.67 -40.57 -2.01
N THR A 16 -3.55 -39.57 -1.95
CA THR A 16 -5.00 -39.79 -1.82
C THR A 16 -5.69 -39.99 -3.17
N TYR A 17 -5.28 -39.22 -4.18
CA TYR A 17 -5.93 -39.18 -5.49
C TYR A 17 -5.04 -39.72 -6.62
N GLY A 18 -3.77 -40.03 -6.35
CA GLY A 18 -2.81 -40.45 -7.39
C GLY A 18 -2.39 -39.31 -8.32
N ILE A 19 -2.43 -38.05 -7.83
CA ILE A 19 -2.18 -36.84 -8.64
C ILE A 19 -0.83 -36.21 -8.28
N ASP A 20 0.19 -36.44 -9.10
CA ASP A 20 1.54 -35.88 -8.85
C ASP A 20 1.69 -34.40 -9.27
N LYS A 21 0.76 -33.92 -10.10
CA LYS A 21 0.71 -32.56 -10.66
C LYS A 21 -0.51 -31.78 -10.17
N SER A 22 -0.74 -31.76 -8.86
CA SER A 22 -1.73 -30.87 -8.22
C SER A 22 -1.03 -29.69 -7.54
N VAL A 23 -1.73 -28.57 -7.38
CA VAL A 23 -1.25 -27.39 -6.63
C VAL A 23 0.10 -26.88 -7.14
N ARG A 24 0.08 -26.14 -8.24
CA ARG A 24 1.28 -25.55 -8.82
C ARG A 24 1.79 -24.44 -7.90
N ILE A 25 3.08 -24.44 -7.59
CA ILE A 25 3.72 -23.26 -6.99
C ILE A 25 4.17 -22.35 -8.14
N PRO A 26 3.60 -21.14 -8.29
CA PRO A 26 3.97 -20.24 -9.36
C PRO A 26 5.39 -19.71 -9.18
N GLU A 27 6.01 -19.25 -10.26
CA GLU A 27 7.26 -18.50 -10.18
C GLU A 27 7.05 -17.18 -9.45
N LEU A 28 8.14 -16.58 -8.97
CA LEU A 28 8.06 -15.25 -8.36
C LEU A 28 7.63 -14.24 -9.44
N PRO A 29 6.71 -13.31 -9.15
CA PRO A 29 6.36 -12.26 -10.09
C PRO A 29 7.60 -11.52 -10.61
N PRO A 30 7.68 -11.23 -11.91
CA PRO A 30 8.84 -10.51 -12.46
C PRO A 30 8.86 -9.09 -11.90
N ALA A 31 10.02 -8.65 -11.41
CA ALA A 31 10.26 -7.28 -11.02
C ALA A 31 11.38 -6.69 -11.90
N LYS A 32 11.16 -5.49 -12.43
CA LYS A 32 12.15 -4.79 -13.26
C LYS A 32 13.41 -4.42 -12.47
N ARG A 33 13.23 -4.12 -11.18
CA ARG A 33 14.24 -3.56 -10.29
C ARG A 33 14.56 -4.53 -9.16
N SER A 34 15.80 -4.48 -8.69
CA SER A 34 16.32 -5.32 -7.62
C SER A 34 15.50 -5.15 -6.34
N TYR A 35 15.21 -3.92 -5.91
CA TYR A 35 14.43 -3.69 -4.67
C TYR A 35 13.06 -4.37 -4.69
N GLY A 36 12.39 -4.38 -5.86
CA GLY A 36 11.10 -5.04 -6.05
C GLY A 36 11.20 -6.56 -5.96
N HIS A 37 12.25 -7.14 -6.55
CA HIS A 37 12.57 -8.56 -6.41
C HIS A 37 12.84 -8.94 -4.95
N GLU A 38 13.59 -8.10 -4.23
CA GLU A 38 13.91 -8.30 -2.81
C GLU A 38 12.68 -8.20 -1.91
N ALA A 39 11.74 -7.30 -2.19
CA ALA A 39 10.46 -7.21 -1.48
C ALA A 39 9.57 -8.44 -1.74
N LEU A 40 9.46 -8.91 -2.98
CA LEU A 40 8.70 -10.11 -3.33
C LEU A 40 9.28 -11.36 -2.67
N SER A 41 10.59 -11.54 -2.75
CA SER A 41 11.29 -12.67 -2.11
C SER A 41 11.26 -12.60 -0.58
N PHE A 42 11.15 -11.42 0.04
CA PHE A 42 10.87 -11.33 1.47
C PHE A 42 9.54 -12.02 1.83
N ILE A 43 8.46 -11.74 1.09
CA ILE A 43 7.15 -12.38 1.31
C ILE A 43 7.23 -13.89 1.08
N ARG A 44 7.94 -14.33 0.03
CA ARG A 44 8.06 -15.75 -0.32
C ARG A 44 8.91 -16.55 0.66
N ASP A 45 10.12 -16.07 0.93
CA ASP A 45 11.19 -16.85 1.55
C ASP A 45 11.30 -16.58 3.05
N CYS A 46 10.95 -15.36 3.51
CA CYS A 46 11.07 -14.99 4.91
C CYS A 46 9.75 -15.17 5.67
N CYS A 47 8.60 -14.87 5.06
CA CYS A 47 7.30 -14.94 5.74
C CYS A 47 6.63 -16.33 5.65
N GLU A 48 7.40 -17.41 5.75
CA GLU A 48 6.84 -18.77 5.80
C GLU A 48 5.94 -18.97 7.03
N ASP A 49 4.89 -19.78 6.87
CA ASP A 49 3.91 -20.10 7.91
C ASP A 49 3.19 -18.87 8.50
N LEU A 50 3.09 -17.78 7.73
CA LEU A 50 2.39 -16.57 8.12
C LEU A 50 0.96 -16.88 8.57
N LYS A 51 0.66 -16.57 9.83
CA LYS A 51 -0.66 -16.78 10.47
C LYS A 51 -1.13 -18.25 10.48
N PHE A 52 -0.21 -19.22 10.40
CA PHE A 52 -0.57 -20.62 10.57
C PHE A 52 -1.10 -20.89 11.97
N ASP A 53 -2.05 -21.81 12.05
CA ASP A 53 -2.51 -22.43 13.29
C ASP A 53 -1.81 -23.78 13.41
N THR A 54 -0.94 -23.93 14.40
CA THR A 54 -0.17 -25.17 14.65
C THR A 54 -0.61 -25.89 15.92
N ASP A 55 -1.73 -25.49 16.53
CA ASP A 55 -2.11 -25.97 17.85
C ASP A 55 -2.85 -27.32 17.80
N SER A 56 -3.42 -27.70 16.65
CA SER A 56 -4.17 -28.95 16.50
C SER A 56 -3.51 -29.95 15.53
N PRO A 57 -3.59 -31.27 15.81
CA PRO A 57 -3.09 -32.30 14.89
C PRO A 57 -3.71 -32.22 13.49
N ALA A 58 -5.02 -31.93 13.39
CA ALA A 58 -5.71 -31.80 12.11
C ALA A 58 -5.16 -30.66 11.24
N ARG A 59 -4.77 -29.53 11.87
CA ARG A 59 -4.12 -28.39 11.19
C ARG A 59 -2.70 -28.72 10.72
N ILE A 60 -1.97 -29.54 11.48
CA ILE A 60 -0.61 -29.97 11.14
C ILE A 60 -0.63 -30.98 9.99
N GLU A 61 -1.57 -31.93 10.05
CA GLU A 61 -1.79 -33.00 9.06
C GLU A 61 -2.57 -32.53 7.83
N MET A 62 -3.09 -31.30 7.84
CA MET A 62 -3.87 -30.71 6.75
C MET A 62 -5.15 -31.50 6.42
N SER A 63 -5.68 -32.24 7.39
CA SER A 63 -6.89 -33.06 7.23
C SER A 63 -8.17 -32.31 7.55
N ASP A 64 -8.05 -31.07 8.03
CA ASP A 64 -9.17 -30.21 8.34
C ASP A 64 -9.85 -29.64 7.08
N SER A 65 -10.98 -28.98 7.29
CA SER A 65 -11.72 -28.31 6.23
C SER A 65 -12.21 -26.93 6.67
N ASP A 66 -11.61 -26.29 7.68
CA ASP A 66 -12.20 -25.05 8.20
C ASP A 66 -11.85 -23.83 7.35
N GLY A 67 -10.88 -23.98 6.43
CA GLY A 67 -10.44 -22.93 5.53
C GLY A 67 -11.47 -22.61 4.44
N ARG A 68 -11.35 -21.39 3.93
CA ARG A 68 -12.20 -20.84 2.87
C ARG A 68 -11.49 -20.89 1.53
N SER A 69 -12.26 -21.08 0.46
CA SER A 69 -11.79 -20.91 -0.92
C SER A 69 -12.82 -20.14 -1.74
N ALA A 70 -13.55 -20.79 -2.66
CA ALA A 70 -14.76 -20.26 -3.30
C ALA A 70 -15.98 -20.24 -2.34
N GLY A 71 -15.83 -20.86 -1.17
CA GLY A 71 -16.79 -20.88 -0.08
C GLY A 71 -16.16 -21.41 1.21
N LYS A 72 -16.94 -21.42 2.29
CA LYS A 72 -16.52 -21.95 3.60
C LYS A 72 -16.36 -23.47 3.54
N GLY A 73 -15.44 -24.01 4.33
CA GLY A 73 -15.43 -25.45 4.55
C GLY A 73 -14.65 -26.26 3.50
N GLN A 74 -13.89 -25.61 2.61
CA GLN A 74 -13.46 -26.23 1.35
C GLN A 74 -12.02 -26.73 1.37
N ILE A 75 -11.13 -25.98 1.99
CA ILE A 75 -9.69 -26.28 2.04
C ILE A 75 -9.19 -26.27 3.48
N PRO A 76 -8.03 -26.88 3.76
CA PRO A 76 -7.42 -26.77 5.08
C PRO A 76 -7.09 -25.32 5.43
N TYR A 77 -7.17 -24.96 6.70
CA TYR A 77 -6.92 -23.59 7.16
C TYR A 77 -5.51 -23.08 6.82
N ASN A 78 -4.47 -23.88 7.06
CA ASN A 78 -3.10 -23.47 6.75
C ASN A 78 -2.87 -23.36 5.23
N MET A 79 -3.68 -24.04 4.42
CA MET A 79 -3.68 -23.85 2.96
C MET A 79 -4.26 -22.49 2.60
N GLU A 80 -5.38 -22.07 3.22
CA GLU A 80 -5.91 -20.71 3.07
C GLU A 80 -4.85 -19.66 3.43
N LYS A 81 -4.10 -19.84 4.51
CA LYS A 81 -3.05 -18.87 4.92
C LYS A 81 -1.92 -18.75 3.90
N ASP A 82 -1.47 -19.85 3.31
CA ASP A 82 -0.48 -19.79 2.22
C ASP A 82 -1.06 -19.13 0.95
N LEU A 83 -2.35 -19.35 0.65
CA LEU A 83 -3.03 -18.67 -0.46
C LEU A 83 -3.21 -17.17 -0.19
N ASP A 84 -3.49 -16.76 1.04
CA ASP A 84 -3.55 -15.35 1.44
C ASP A 84 -2.18 -14.69 1.21
N ARG A 85 -1.09 -15.37 1.60
CA ARG A 85 0.28 -14.90 1.35
C ARG A 85 0.64 -14.83 -0.14
N LEU A 86 0.22 -15.82 -0.93
CA LEU A 86 0.42 -15.81 -2.39
C LEU A 86 -0.40 -14.71 -3.08
N SER A 87 -1.60 -14.43 -2.57
CA SER A 87 -2.43 -13.32 -3.01
C SER A 87 -1.72 -11.98 -2.77
N PHE A 88 -1.11 -11.82 -1.60
CA PHE A 88 -0.36 -10.62 -1.25
C PHE A 88 0.89 -10.44 -2.14
N GLU A 89 1.64 -11.52 -2.37
CA GLU A 89 2.80 -11.53 -3.29
C GLU A 89 2.39 -11.13 -4.71
N SER A 90 1.28 -11.69 -5.21
CA SER A 90 0.76 -11.38 -6.55
C SER A 90 0.31 -9.92 -6.67
N ALA A 91 -0.33 -9.37 -5.64
CA ALA A 91 -0.71 -7.96 -5.59
C ALA A 91 0.51 -7.02 -5.64
N ILE A 92 1.58 -7.34 -4.89
CA ILE A 92 2.86 -6.61 -4.94
C ILE A 92 3.46 -6.65 -6.35
N GLY A 93 3.46 -7.81 -7.01
CA GLY A 93 3.98 -7.96 -8.37
C GLY A 93 3.24 -7.10 -9.40
N ARG A 94 1.90 -7.03 -9.30
CA ARG A 94 1.07 -6.15 -10.15
C ARG A 94 1.40 -4.68 -9.91
N PHE A 95 1.44 -4.25 -8.64
CA PHE A 95 1.77 -2.87 -8.30
C PHE A 95 3.18 -2.45 -8.74
N LEU A 96 4.20 -3.31 -8.56
CA LEU A 96 5.55 -3.02 -9.05
C LEU A 96 5.59 -2.81 -10.57
N SER A 97 4.71 -3.50 -11.30
CA SER A 97 4.60 -3.36 -12.75
C SER A 97 3.87 -2.08 -13.17
N SER A 98 2.78 -1.72 -12.50
CA SER A 98 1.88 -0.61 -12.88
C SER A 98 2.16 0.72 -12.17
N GLY A 99 2.48 0.68 -10.87
CA GLY A 99 2.49 1.84 -9.96
C GLY A 99 1.14 2.54 -9.81
N SER A 100 0.04 1.87 -10.16
CA SER A 100 -1.30 2.47 -10.16
C SER A 100 -1.89 2.50 -8.74
N ARG A 101 -2.80 3.46 -8.53
CA ARG A 101 -3.54 3.60 -7.27
C ARG A 101 -4.48 2.41 -7.04
N GLU A 102 -5.03 1.87 -8.12
CA GLU A 102 -5.93 0.72 -8.10
C GLU A 102 -5.18 -0.56 -7.72
N ASP A 103 -3.91 -0.74 -8.11
CA ASP A 103 -3.07 -1.86 -7.65
C ASP A 103 -2.50 -1.63 -6.24
N ALA A 104 -2.29 -0.37 -5.83
CA ALA A 104 -1.98 -0.05 -4.43
C ALA A 104 -3.11 -0.50 -3.49
N PHE A 105 -4.37 -0.33 -3.89
CA PHE A 105 -5.53 -0.80 -3.11
C PHE A 105 -5.46 -2.29 -2.77
N ASP A 106 -5.08 -3.14 -3.73
CA ASP A 106 -4.96 -4.59 -3.51
C ASP A 106 -3.99 -4.91 -2.34
N ILE A 107 -2.91 -4.13 -2.19
CA ILE A 107 -1.89 -4.32 -1.14
C ILE A 107 -2.48 -3.93 0.22
N TYR A 108 -3.15 -2.78 0.30
CA TYR A 108 -3.87 -2.37 1.50
C TYR A 108 -4.92 -3.41 1.91
N TYR A 109 -5.72 -3.87 0.94
CA TYR A 109 -6.77 -4.85 1.17
C TYR A 109 -6.21 -6.19 1.66
N CYS A 110 -5.15 -6.70 1.02
CA CYS A 110 -4.44 -7.91 1.46
C CYS A 110 -3.93 -7.76 2.90
N TYR A 111 -3.25 -6.64 3.20
CA TYR A 111 -2.72 -6.39 4.53
C TYR A 111 -3.85 -6.36 5.59
N CYS A 112 -4.93 -5.63 5.33
CA CYS A 112 -6.07 -5.54 6.23
C CYS A 112 -6.77 -6.90 6.44
N GLU A 113 -6.91 -7.70 5.40
CA GLU A 113 -7.54 -9.03 5.50
C GLU A 113 -6.67 -10.05 6.24
N ILE A 114 -5.34 -9.99 6.08
CA ILE A 114 -4.40 -10.90 6.73
C ILE A 114 -4.22 -10.55 8.22
N PHE A 115 -3.99 -9.27 8.53
CA PHE A 115 -3.60 -8.83 9.87
C PHE A 115 -4.75 -8.30 10.71
N LYS A 116 -5.84 -7.84 10.06
CA LYS A 116 -7.05 -7.34 10.73
C LYS A 116 -6.77 -6.32 11.84
N PRO A 117 -5.88 -5.33 11.62
CA PRO A 117 -5.44 -4.41 12.67
C PRO A 117 -6.60 -3.61 13.29
N PHE A 118 -7.66 -3.38 12.51
CA PHE A 118 -8.86 -2.64 12.92
C PHE A 118 -10.10 -3.54 13.04
N GLY A 119 -9.95 -4.86 13.00
CA GLY A 119 -11.06 -5.81 13.00
C GLY A 119 -11.18 -6.58 11.68
N ALA A 120 -12.17 -7.47 11.62
CA ALA A 120 -12.44 -8.30 10.45
C ALA A 120 -13.40 -7.60 9.48
N GLY A 121 -13.19 -7.85 8.19
CA GLY A 121 -14.06 -7.40 7.12
C GLY A 121 -13.86 -5.95 6.74
N TYR A 122 -14.34 -5.60 5.54
CA TYR A 122 -14.07 -4.31 4.94
C TYR A 122 -14.67 -3.13 5.71
N ASP A 123 -15.84 -3.25 6.35
CA ASP A 123 -16.43 -2.18 7.18
C ASP A 123 -15.51 -1.68 8.32
N SER A 124 -14.48 -2.46 8.66
CA SER A 124 -13.47 -2.08 9.66
C SER A 124 -12.34 -1.21 9.12
N THR A 125 -12.13 -1.21 7.80
CA THR A 125 -10.97 -0.59 7.14
C THR A 125 -11.31 0.27 5.92
N GLY A 126 -12.45 0.03 5.25
CA GLY A 126 -12.87 0.68 4.01
C GLY A 126 -12.88 2.21 4.10
N LEU A 127 -13.47 2.76 5.16
CA LEU A 127 -13.46 4.22 5.38
C LEU A 127 -12.04 4.83 5.42
N LEU A 128 -11.05 4.09 5.93
CA LEU A 128 -9.65 4.57 5.95
C LEU A 128 -8.97 4.41 4.58
N LEU A 129 -9.28 3.33 3.87
CA LEU A 129 -8.65 3.01 2.58
C LEU A 129 -9.20 3.86 1.43
N GLU A 130 -10.50 4.13 1.44
CA GLU A 130 -11.24 4.80 0.37
C GLU A 130 -11.18 6.31 0.49
N MET A 131 -11.53 6.84 1.67
CA MET A 131 -11.58 8.30 1.85
C MET A 131 -10.24 8.95 1.57
N LEU A 132 -9.12 8.28 1.86
CA LEU A 132 -7.81 8.82 1.53
C LEU A 132 -7.55 8.85 0.02
N SER A 133 -7.76 7.72 -0.65
CA SER A 133 -7.57 7.60 -2.10
C SER A 133 -8.45 8.59 -2.88
N GLU A 134 -9.70 8.76 -2.48
CA GLU A 134 -10.66 9.69 -3.08
C GLU A 134 -10.33 11.14 -2.75
N HIS A 135 -10.02 11.45 -1.49
CA HIS A 135 -9.72 12.82 -1.08
C HIS A 135 -8.43 13.31 -1.73
N GLU A 136 -7.41 12.47 -1.86
CA GLU A 136 -6.17 12.81 -2.57
C GLU A 136 -6.39 13.09 -4.04
N ALA A 137 -7.19 12.31 -4.76
CA ALA A 137 -7.46 12.57 -6.17
C ALA A 137 -8.26 13.88 -6.35
N ASN A 138 -9.32 14.06 -5.56
CA ASN A 138 -10.29 15.13 -5.73
C ASN A 138 -9.78 16.50 -5.23
N ALA A 139 -9.17 16.54 -4.05
CA ALA A 139 -8.80 17.79 -3.41
C ALA A 139 -7.49 18.38 -3.97
N SER A 140 -6.65 17.57 -4.60
CA SER A 140 -5.26 17.98 -4.84
C SER A 140 -5.04 18.92 -6.02
N SER A 141 -6.02 19.08 -6.91
CA SER A 141 -5.93 19.97 -8.08
C SER A 141 -5.81 21.46 -7.71
N LEU A 142 -6.28 21.84 -6.52
CA LEU A 142 -6.24 23.21 -6.01
C LEU A 142 -4.92 23.55 -5.30
N LEU A 143 -4.10 22.55 -4.97
CA LEU A 143 -2.86 22.72 -4.22
C LEU A 143 -1.69 23.19 -5.11
N MET A 144 -0.75 23.92 -4.51
CA MET A 144 0.45 24.38 -5.21
C MET A 144 1.46 23.25 -5.41
N LYS A 145 1.72 22.48 -4.36
CA LYS A 145 2.64 21.33 -4.37
C LYS A 145 1.93 20.16 -3.75
N HIS A 146 1.64 19.14 -4.55
CA HIS A 146 1.02 17.92 -4.07
C HIS A 146 1.28 16.81 -5.08
N ARG A 147 1.61 15.62 -4.56
CA ARG A 147 1.80 14.39 -5.33
C ARG A 147 1.13 13.24 -4.58
N ASP A 148 0.78 12.17 -5.29
CA ASP A 148 0.11 10.99 -4.72
C ASP A 148 0.81 10.44 -3.47
N HIS A 149 0.09 10.35 -2.33
CA HIS A 149 0.60 9.77 -1.07
C HIS A 149 0.11 8.32 -0.87
N TYR A 150 -0.98 7.92 -1.54
CA TYR A 150 -1.49 6.55 -1.51
C TYR A 150 -0.48 5.53 -2.09
N SER A 151 -0.06 5.69 -3.34
CA SER A 151 0.93 4.79 -3.96
C SER A 151 2.32 4.96 -3.33
N HIS A 152 2.62 6.17 -2.85
CA HIS A 152 3.85 6.46 -2.11
C HIS A 152 3.97 5.57 -0.87
N SER A 153 2.93 5.46 -0.04
CA SER A 153 2.94 4.63 1.16
C SER A 153 3.20 3.16 0.85
N VAL A 154 2.68 2.66 -0.27
CA VAL A 154 2.99 1.31 -0.75
C VAL A 154 4.47 1.18 -1.14
N TYR A 155 5.03 2.15 -1.87
CA TYR A 155 6.47 2.10 -2.17
C TYR A 155 7.35 2.18 -0.91
N VAL A 156 6.98 3.01 0.08
CA VAL A 156 7.64 3.05 1.40
C VAL A 156 7.60 1.67 2.06
N PHE A 157 6.43 1.02 2.06
CA PHE A 157 6.27 -0.35 2.55
C PHE A 157 7.25 -1.32 1.87
N LEU A 158 7.30 -1.33 0.53
CA LEU A 158 8.17 -2.25 -0.24
C LEU A 158 9.66 -2.00 -0.03
N ILE A 159 10.09 -0.73 0.05
CA ILE A 159 11.49 -0.38 0.36
C ILE A 159 11.87 -0.94 1.73
N GLY A 160 10.99 -0.81 2.73
CA GLY A 160 11.23 -1.35 4.07
C GLY A 160 11.36 -2.87 4.10
N LEU A 161 10.58 -3.61 3.30
CA LEU A 161 10.72 -5.06 3.16
C LEU A 161 12.09 -5.44 2.60
N ALA A 162 12.52 -4.77 1.52
CA ALA A 162 13.80 -5.01 0.89
C ALA A 162 14.98 -4.68 1.84
N ILE A 163 14.89 -3.58 2.59
CA ILE A 163 15.90 -3.19 3.59
C ILE A 163 15.97 -4.21 4.73
N TYR A 164 14.85 -4.60 5.32
CA TYR A 164 14.85 -5.57 6.43
C TYR A 164 15.45 -6.92 6.01
N LYS A 165 15.10 -7.39 4.80
CA LYS A 165 15.65 -8.64 4.24
C LYS A 165 17.18 -8.57 4.08
N ASN A 166 17.70 -7.47 3.54
CA ASN A 166 19.09 -7.40 3.10
C ASN A 166 20.05 -6.72 4.08
N ILE A 167 19.56 -5.89 5.00
CA ILE A 167 20.39 -5.12 5.91
C ILE A 167 20.33 -5.69 7.31
N PHE A 168 21.41 -6.41 7.65
CA PHE A 168 21.58 -7.05 8.95
C PHE A 168 21.41 -6.06 10.12
N ALA A 169 21.92 -4.83 10.01
CA ALA A 169 21.82 -3.85 11.09
C ALA A 169 20.36 -3.51 11.43
N VAL A 170 19.52 -3.29 10.42
CA VAL A 170 18.09 -3.00 10.58
C VAL A 170 17.36 -4.21 11.15
N ARG A 171 17.56 -5.39 10.54
CA ARG A 171 16.96 -6.65 11.00
C ARG A 171 17.33 -6.98 12.44
N TYR A 172 18.61 -6.85 12.78
CA TYR A 172 19.11 -7.09 14.12
C TYR A 172 18.51 -6.10 15.13
N ALA A 173 18.48 -4.80 14.82
CA ALA A 173 17.90 -3.80 15.70
C ALA A 173 16.42 -4.05 15.97
N TYR A 174 15.65 -4.38 14.92
CA TYR A 174 14.24 -4.74 15.03
C TYR A 174 14.04 -6.01 15.88
N ASN A 175 14.71 -7.11 15.52
CA ASN A 175 14.55 -8.39 16.21
C ASN A 175 14.94 -8.27 17.68
N LYS A 176 16.02 -7.54 17.98
CA LYS A 176 16.45 -7.27 19.35
C LYS A 176 15.41 -6.48 20.15
N LYS A 177 14.75 -5.47 19.55
CA LYS A 177 13.71 -4.66 20.22
C LYS A 177 12.56 -5.53 20.72
N TYR A 178 12.16 -6.53 19.94
CA TYR A 178 11.02 -7.40 20.26
C TYR A 178 11.42 -8.76 20.85
N GLY A 179 12.70 -9.00 21.11
CA GLY A 179 13.18 -10.27 21.68
C GLY A 179 13.06 -11.47 20.74
N LEU A 180 13.01 -11.22 19.42
CA LEU A 180 12.81 -12.23 18.39
C LEU A 180 14.16 -12.78 17.91
N LYS A 181 14.17 -14.06 17.51
CA LYS A 181 15.32 -14.66 16.82
C LYS A 181 15.19 -14.44 15.32
N ASP A 182 16.33 -14.35 14.62
CA ASP A 182 16.31 -14.26 13.17
C ASP A 182 15.64 -15.50 12.56
N GLY A 183 14.76 -15.30 11.59
CA GLY A 183 13.92 -16.33 11.00
C GLY A 183 12.48 -15.90 10.73
N LYS A 184 11.63 -16.88 10.36
CA LYS A 184 10.28 -16.63 9.85
C LYS A 184 9.34 -15.91 10.84
N GLU A 185 9.43 -16.23 12.13
CA GLU A 185 8.61 -15.58 13.16
C GLU A 185 8.91 -14.08 13.22
N ALA A 186 10.19 -13.71 13.17
CA ALA A 186 10.60 -12.31 13.16
C ALA A 186 10.18 -11.58 11.88
N ALA A 187 10.28 -12.25 10.72
CA ALA A 187 9.85 -11.69 9.44
C ALA A 187 8.33 -11.47 9.40
N CYS A 188 7.53 -12.43 9.87
CA CYS A 188 6.07 -12.30 9.96
C CYS A 188 5.65 -11.19 10.93
N HIS A 189 6.31 -11.10 12.09
CA HIS A 189 6.10 -10.00 13.04
C HIS A 189 6.49 -8.65 12.44
N PHE A 190 7.62 -8.57 11.73
CA PHE A 190 8.03 -7.37 11.01
C PHE A 190 6.99 -6.95 9.97
N LEU A 191 6.55 -7.87 9.11
CA LEU A 191 5.56 -7.61 8.06
C LEU A 191 4.28 -6.98 8.62
N GLU A 192 3.79 -7.50 9.75
CA GLU A 192 2.60 -6.98 10.44
C GLU A 192 2.80 -5.52 10.89
N TYR A 193 3.78 -5.27 11.76
CA TYR A 193 3.89 -3.93 12.37
C TYR A 193 4.56 -2.89 11.47
N TRP A 194 5.41 -3.32 10.53
CA TRP A 194 5.90 -2.46 9.46
C TRP A 194 4.78 -2.09 8.50
N GLY A 195 3.90 -3.02 8.13
CA GLY A 195 2.73 -2.70 7.32
C GLY A 195 1.83 -1.67 8.01
N LEU A 196 1.60 -1.80 9.33
CA LEU A 196 0.85 -0.80 10.09
C LEU A 196 1.52 0.58 10.06
N ALA A 197 2.85 0.64 10.25
CA ALA A 197 3.59 1.89 10.27
C ALA A 197 3.65 2.55 8.88
N SER A 198 4.01 1.78 7.85
CA SER A 198 4.32 2.31 6.51
C SER A 198 3.11 2.52 5.62
N LEU A 199 2.11 1.63 5.64
CA LEU A 199 0.94 1.80 4.77
C LEU A 199 0.05 2.94 5.27
N PHE A 200 0.03 3.22 6.58
CA PHE A 200 -0.91 4.17 7.18
C PHE A 200 -0.26 5.46 7.72
N HIS A 201 1.02 5.72 7.45
CA HIS A 201 1.69 6.92 8.00
C HIS A 201 1.11 8.25 7.50
N ASP A 202 0.56 8.27 6.29
CA ASP A 202 0.01 9.47 5.65
C ASP A 202 -1.51 9.59 5.73
N ILE A 203 -2.20 8.79 6.56
CA ILE A 203 -3.68 8.84 6.58
C ILE A 203 -4.31 10.15 7.07
N GLY A 204 -3.54 10.99 7.75
CA GLY A 204 -3.94 12.31 8.23
C GLY A 204 -3.84 13.41 7.18
N TYR A 205 -3.35 13.11 5.98
CA TYR A 205 -3.13 14.09 4.92
C TYR A 205 -4.38 14.92 4.52
N PRO A 206 -5.62 14.40 4.56
CA PRO A 206 -6.83 15.20 4.34
C PRO A 206 -6.93 16.45 5.23
N PHE A 207 -6.46 16.39 6.49
CA PHE A 207 -6.44 17.55 7.40
C PHE A 207 -5.48 18.64 6.91
N GLU A 208 -4.29 18.23 6.45
CA GLU A 208 -3.29 19.16 5.91
C GLU A 208 -3.78 19.80 4.61
N ILE A 209 -4.36 19.01 3.70
CA ILE A 209 -4.89 19.49 2.41
C ILE A 209 -5.91 20.60 2.61
N ALA A 210 -6.89 20.39 3.48
CA ALA A 210 -7.98 21.35 3.67
C ALA A 210 -7.44 22.72 4.12
N HIS A 211 -6.45 22.72 5.02
CA HIS A 211 -5.76 23.94 5.44
C HIS A 211 -4.97 24.59 4.29
N GLN A 212 -4.16 23.79 3.56
CA GLN A 212 -3.31 24.29 2.48
C GLN A 212 -4.11 24.83 1.27
N GLN A 213 -5.26 24.23 0.96
CA GLN A 213 -6.15 24.71 -0.11
C GLN A 213 -6.68 26.11 0.17
N MET A 214 -7.18 26.35 1.40
CA MET A 214 -7.71 27.65 1.79
C MET A 214 -6.64 28.72 1.73
N LYS A 215 -5.45 28.40 2.26
CA LYS A 215 -4.29 29.29 2.20
C LYS A 215 -3.90 29.62 0.76
N ALA A 216 -3.75 28.61 -0.09
CA ALA A 216 -3.40 28.79 -1.50
C ALA A 216 -4.43 29.65 -2.25
N TYR A 217 -5.72 29.53 -1.93
CA TYR A 217 -6.78 30.35 -2.53
C TYR A 217 -6.66 31.82 -2.13
N VAL A 218 -6.50 32.13 -0.84
CA VAL A 218 -6.40 33.52 -0.35
C VAL A 218 -5.12 34.19 -0.81
N CYS A 219 -3.96 33.53 -0.73
CA CYS A 219 -2.69 34.08 -1.19
C CYS A 219 -2.69 34.34 -2.71
N LYS A 220 -3.50 33.60 -3.50
CA LYS A 220 -3.70 33.88 -4.93
C LYS A 220 -4.51 35.15 -5.18
N LEU A 221 -5.51 35.45 -4.34
CA LEU A 221 -6.36 36.64 -4.47
C LEU A 221 -5.63 37.92 -4.08
N ASP A 222 -4.71 37.84 -3.12
CA ASP A 222 -3.93 38.98 -2.65
C ASP A 222 -2.44 38.62 -2.56
N LYS A 223 -1.68 39.03 -3.57
CA LYS A 223 -0.22 38.79 -3.64
C LYS A 223 0.57 39.54 -2.57
N SER A 224 -0.05 40.49 -1.86
CA SER A 224 0.58 41.14 -0.69
C SER A 224 0.55 40.24 0.55
N ASN A 225 -0.27 39.18 0.55
CA ASN A 225 -0.32 38.11 1.57
C ASN A 225 0.55 36.90 1.20
N ASN A 226 1.58 37.09 0.38
CA ASN A 226 2.61 36.06 0.22
C ASN A 226 3.47 35.99 1.48
N ASP A 227 3.87 34.76 1.81
CA ASP A 227 4.50 34.22 3.02
C ASP A 227 5.61 35.06 3.69
N ASP A 228 6.15 36.08 3.02
CA ASP A 228 7.20 36.94 3.55
C ASP A 228 6.67 38.15 4.36
N TYR A 229 5.42 38.62 4.18
CA TYR A 229 4.95 39.88 4.81
C TYR A 229 3.46 40.04 5.19
N GLY A 230 2.53 39.10 4.95
CA GLY A 230 1.10 39.39 5.18
C GLY A 230 0.19 38.19 5.43
N PHE A 231 -0.62 38.29 6.49
CA PHE A 231 -1.83 37.52 6.83
C PHE A 231 -2.08 36.22 6.02
N ALA A 232 -1.75 35.07 6.60
CA ALA A 232 -2.28 33.79 6.14
C ALA A 232 -3.66 33.55 6.79
N PRO A 233 -4.69 33.15 6.02
CA PRO A 233 -5.97 32.77 6.61
C PRO A 233 -5.78 31.53 7.49
N TYR A 234 -6.32 31.60 8.71
CA TYR A 234 -6.29 30.48 9.65
C TYR A 234 -7.56 29.63 9.51
N VAL A 235 -7.38 28.33 9.33
CA VAL A 235 -8.47 27.33 9.36
C VAL A 235 -8.26 26.48 10.60
N SER A 236 -9.18 26.53 11.56
CA SER A 236 -9.23 25.58 12.66
C SER A 236 -10.46 24.69 12.60
N TYR A 237 -10.29 23.48 13.11
CA TYR A 237 -11.40 22.58 13.39
C TYR A 237 -11.95 22.91 14.77
N ARG A 238 -13.28 22.95 14.87
CA ARG A 238 -13.97 23.11 16.15
C ARG A 238 -13.89 21.79 16.92
N ASN A 239 -13.80 21.87 18.26
CA ASN A 239 -13.78 20.72 19.18
C ASN A 239 -12.58 19.78 19.02
N MET A 240 -11.40 20.31 18.67
CA MET A 240 -10.17 19.51 18.58
C MET A 240 -9.76 18.88 19.92
N ASP A 241 -10.08 19.53 21.04
CA ASP A 241 -9.87 18.96 22.37
C ASP A 241 -10.64 17.63 22.53
N GLU A 242 -11.90 17.56 22.08
CA GLU A 242 -12.69 16.31 22.09
C GLU A 242 -12.14 15.28 21.08
N PHE A 243 -11.62 15.76 19.94
CA PHE A 243 -11.01 14.90 18.93
C PHE A 243 -9.73 14.21 19.44
N THR A 244 -8.98 14.81 20.35
CA THR A 244 -7.76 14.20 20.91
C THR A 244 -8.05 13.21 22.05
N VAL A 245 -9.25 13.23 22.62
CA VAL A 245 -9.63 12.34 23.73
C VAL A 245 -10.02 10.96 23.21
N SER A 246 -9.46 9.93 23.84
CA SER A 246 -9.83 8.52 23.70
C SER A 246 -10.33 7.97 25.04
N ARG A 247 -10.72 6.69 25.06
CA ARG A 247 -11.06 6.01 26.32
C ARG A 247 -9.86 5.89 27.30
N LEU A 248 -8.63 6.02 26.81
CA LEU A 248 -7.42 6.01 27.64
C LEU A 248 -7.03 7.42 28.12
N GLY A 249 -7.85 8.45 27.83
CA GLY A 249 -7.54 9.85 28.09
C GLY A 249 -7.06 10.59 26.83
N ASP A 250 -6.40 11.72 27.05
CA ASP A 250 -5.83 12.56 25.98
C ASP A 250 -4.71 11.81 25.25
N LEU A 251 -4.86 11.63 23.94
CA LEU A 251 -3.88 10.95 23.12
C LEU A 251 -2.57 11.74 23.03
N ASN A 252 -2.58 13.07 23.18
CA ASN A 252 -1.35 13.86 23.26
C ASN A 252 -0.50 13.48 24.46
N ASP A 253 -1.15 13.24 25.61
CA ASP A 253 -0.48 12.81 26.83
C ASP A 253 0.08 11.41 26.67
N LEU A 254 -0.69 10.50 26.07
CA LEU A 254 -0.28 9.14 25.75
C LEU A 254 0.95 9.13 24.85
N TYR A 255 0.93 9.88 23.74
CA TYR A 255 2.02 9.94 22.78
C TYR A 255 3.27 10.61 23.36
N ALA A 256 3.11 11.71 24.11
CA ALA A 256 4.24 12.35 24.76
C ALA A 256 4.97 11.40 25.71
N LYS A 257 4.21 10.69 26.57
CA LYS A 257 4.75 9.65 27.45
C LYS A 257 5.43 8.54 26.65
N ALA A 258 4.72 7.97 25.67
CA ALA A 258 5.20 6.85 24.86
C ALA A 258 6.51 7.16 24.12
N ILE A 259 6.60 8.33 23.48
CA ILE A 259 7.78 8.76 22.72
C ILE A 259 8.96 9.02 23.67
N ILE A 260 8.74 9.69 24.80
CA ILE A 260 9.84 10.00 25.72
C ILE A 260 10.34 8.75 26.45
N GLU A 261 9.48 7.83 26.86
CA GLU A 261 9.92 6.53 27.42
C GLU A 261 10.86 5.80 26.46
N ARG A 262 10.47 5.76 25.18
CA ARG A 262 11.22 5.16 24.07
C ARG A 262 12.57 5.83 23.81
N LEU A 263 12.59 7.16 23.74
CA LEU A 263 13.81 7.92 23.48
C LEU A 263 14.73 7.99 24.72
N SER A 264 14.21 7.80 25.93
CA SER A 264 14.99 7.77 27.18
C SER A 264 15.90 6.54 27.28
N GLU A 265 15.62 5.47 26.52
CA GLU A 265 16.44 4.27 26.48
C GLU A 265 17.90 4.60 26.08
N SER A 266 18.10 5.60 25.21
CA SER A 266 19.35 5.76 24.46
C SER A 266 19.51 7.17 23.87
N TYR A 267 18.52 7.67 23.13
CA TYR A 267 18.59 8.93 22.38
C TYR A 267 18.77 10.15 23.30
N LEU A 268 17.93 10.28 24.33
CA LEU A 268 17.99 11.41 25.26
C LEU A 268 19.26 11.41 26.12
N ARG A 269 19.94 10.26 26.28
CA ARG A 269 21.25 10.21 26.96
C ARG A 269 22.34 10.95 26.19
N ARG A 270 22.09 11.25 24.91
CA ARG A 270 22.98 12.01 24.03
C ARG A 270 22.57 13.50 23.93
N THR A 271 21.57 13.93 24.71
CA THR A 271 21.13 15.32 24.80
C THR A 271 21.37 15.86 26.21
N GLU A 272 21.25 17.17 26.40
CA GLU A 272 21.39 17.84 27.71
C GLU A 272 20.03 17.99 28.42
N ILE A 273 18.98 17.32 27.94
CA ILE A 273 17.60 17.58 28.34
C ILE A 273 17.05 16.42 29.17
N GLU A 274 16.56 16.77 30.36
CA GLU A 274 15.91 15.82 31.27
C GLU A 274 14.61 15.25 30.69
N PRO A 275 14.35 13.93 30.81
CA PRO A 275 13.14 13.30 30.27
C PRO A 275 11.83 13.97 30.69
N TYR A 276 11.72 14.39 31.95
CA TYR A 276 10.52 15.08 32.44
C TYR A 276 10.25 16.40 31.69
N TYR A 277 11.30 17.18 31.41
CA TYR A 277 11.17 18.43 30.66
C TYR A 277 10.85 18.16 29.18
N ALA A 278 11.47 17.14 28.59
CA ALA A 278 11.17 16.71 27.23
C ALA A 278 9.71 16.27 27.09
N GLU A 279 9.17 15.50 28.04
CA GLU A 279 7.78 15.05 28.04
C GLU A 279 6.80 16.21 28.19
N TYR A 280 7.07 17.12 29.14
CA TYR A 280 6.24 18.31 29.33
C TYR A 280 6.19 19.17 28.06
N THR A 281 7.34 19.37 27.42
CA THR A 281 7.44 20.18 26.21
C THR A 281 6.76 19.50 25.03
N LEU A 282 6.98 18.18 24.85
CA LEU A 282 6.34 17.41 23.79
C LEU A 282 4.82 17.38 23.95
N ARG A 283 4.31 17.20 25.16
CA ARG A 283 2.87 17.30 25.47
C ARG A 283 2.30 18.62 25.01
N LYS A 284 2.96 19.73 25.35
CA LYS A 284 2.54 21.07 24.93
C LYS A 284 2.55 21.18 23.40
N THR A 285 3.64 20.78 22.75
CA THR A 285 3.79 20.78 21.29
C THR A 285 2.66 20.02 20.59
N LEU A 286 2.34 18.81 21.05
CA LEU A 286 1.28 18.00 20.44
C LEU A 286 -0.10 18.65 20.57
N ARG A 287 -0.40 19.25 21.73
CA ARG A 287 -1.64 20.02 21.92
C ARG A 287 -1.70 21.25 21.01
N ASP A 288 -0.60 21.99 20.91
CA ASP A 288 -0.52 23.19 20.07
C ASP A 288 -0.76 22.83 18.58
N ARG A 289 -0.28 21.68 18.10
CA ARG A 289 -0.50 21.20 16.71
C ARG A 289 -1.97 21.03 16.33
N ALA A 290 -2.85 20.77 17.30
CA ALA A 290 -4.28 20.62 17.08
C ALA A 290 -5.07 21.94 17.12
N VAL A 291 -4.53 23.00 17.74
CA VAL A 291 -5.34 24.16 18.18
C VAL A 291 -4.79 25.50 17.72
N HIS A 292 -3.49 25.61 17.41
CA HIS A 292 -2.84 26.87 17.13
C HIS A 292 -1.82 26.81 15.99
N GLU A 293 -1.89 27.79 15.10
CA GLU A 293 -0.74 28.20 14.30
C GLU A 293 0.18 29.04 15.22
N ASN A 294 1.36 28.51 15.53
CA ASN A 294 2.33 29.25 16.34
C ASN A 294 2.93 30.40 15.50
N PRO A 295 2.67 31.69 15.80
CA PRO A 295 3.11 32.80 14.95
C PRO A 295 4.64 32.93 14.86
N ALA A 296 5.38 32.34 15.80
CA ALA A 296 6.84 32.34 15.83
C ALA A 296 7.47 31.17 15.05
N GLU A 297 6.69 30.13 14.76
CA GLU A 297 7.12 28.96 14.00
C GLU A 297 6.41 28.98 12.66
N LYS A 298 7.17 29.20 11.58
CA LYS A 298 6.64 29.21 10.21
C LYS A 298 5.67 28.05 9.98
N ASP A 299 4.52 28.34 9.39
CA ASP A 299 3.49 27.54 8.68
C ASP A 299 3.51 25.99 8.64
N TYR A 300 4.65 25.33 8.75
CA TYR A 300 4.87 23.91 8.46
C TYR A 300 4.62 22.97 9.65
N LEU A 301 4.18 23.49 10.80
CA LEU A 301 3.98 22.69 12.03
C LEU A 301 2.51 22.55 12.44
N TYR A 302 1.63 23.38 11.88
CA TYR A 302 0.19 23.33 12.09
C TYR A 302 -0.46 22.40 11.05
N MET A 303 -1.44 21.57 11.47
CA MET A 303 -2.11 20.60 10.59
C MET A 303 -1.17 19.59 9.93
N ASP A 304 -0.19 19.11 10.69
CA ASP A 304 0.78 18.09 10.26
C ASP A 304 0.12 16.72 10.06
N HIS A 305 0.19 16.17 8.84
CA HIS A 305 -0.43 14.89 8.52
C HIS A 305 0.03 13.75 9.44
N ALA A 306 1.31 13.68 9.80
CA ALA A 306 1.86 12.62 10.64
C ALA A 306 1.20 12.58 12.03
N TYR A 307 1.00 13.75 12.64
CA TYR A 307 0.24 13.90 13.88
C TYR A 307 -1.21 13.40 13.74
N PHE A 308 -1.92 13.83 12.69
CA PHE A 308 -3.31 13.42 12.46
C PHE A 308 -3.44 11.92 12.14
N SER A 309 -2.49 11.35 11.40
CA SER A 309 -2.40 9.92 11.15
C SER A 309 -2.31 9.14 12.45
N GLY A 310 -1.40 9.55 13.34
CA GLY A 310 -1.25 8.94 14.65
C GLY A 310 -2.52 9.02 15.49
N LEU A 311 -3.18 10.18 15.54
CA LEU A 311 -4.44 10.34 16.29
C LEU A 311 -5.55 9.43 15.74
N MET A 312 -5.78 9.46 14.42
CA MET A 312 -6.82 8.68 13.77
C MET A 312 -6.60 7.18 13.96
N LEU A 313 -5.37 6.70 13.76
CA LEU A 313 -5.04 5.29 13.92
C LEU A 313 -5.19 4.83 15.37
N ALA A 314 -4.69 5.59 16.34
CA ALA A 314 -4.86 5.26 17.75
C ALA A 314 -6.34 5.18 18.13
N LYS A 315 -7.15 6.14 17.67
CA LYS A 315 -8.60 6.14 17.92
C LYS A 315 -9.30 4.94 17.29
N THR A 316 -9.03 4.67 16.03
CA THR A 316 -9.64 3.55 15.30
C THR A 316 -9.23 2.23 15.94
N TYR A 317 -7.93 2.06 16.22
CA TYR A 317 -7.40 0.87 16.88
C TYR A 317 -8.04 0.65 18.25
N LEU A 318 -8.05 1.68 19.11
CA LEU A 318 -8.68 1.57 20.43
C LEU A 318 -10.15 1.21 20.27
N THR A 319 -10.92 1.93 19.47
CA THR A 319 -12.38 1.68 19.28
C THR A 319 -12.69 0.21 18.96
N ARG A 320 -11.82 -0.45 18.20
CA ARG A 320 -11.96 -1.83 17.77
C ARG A 320 -11.45 -2.84 18.81
N HIS A 321 -10.38 -2.51 19.52
CA HIS A 321 -9.77 -3.36 20.57
C HIS A 321 -10.23 -2.95 21.97
N LYS A 322 -11.51 -3.14 22.30
CA LYS A 322 -12.11 -2.69 23.58
C LYS A 322 -11.48 -3.27 24.85
N ASN A 323 -10.72 -4.35 24.73
CA ASN A 323 -9.98 -5.01 25.80
C ASN A 323 -8.78 -4.23 26.33
N ILE A 324 -8.33 -3.16 25.64
CA ILE A 324 -7.23 -2.30 26.10
C ILE A 324 -7.83 -1.17 26.93
N GLU A 325 -7.78 -1.27 28.26
CA GLU A 325 -8.39 -0.33 29.21
C GLU A 325 -7.38 0.65 29.82
N CYS A 326 -6.08 0.37 29.77
CA CYS A 326 -5.02 1.25 30.25
C CYS A 326 -3.79 1.26 29.33
N TYR A 327 -2.86 2.20 29.58
CA TYR A 327 -1.64 2.38 28.80
C TYR A 327 -0.77 1.13 28.78
N GLU A 328 -0.65 0.45 29.91
CA GLU A 328 0.19 -0.74 30.10
C GLU A 328 -0.32 -1.97 29.34
N GLN A 329 -1.60 -1.97 28.95
CA GLN A 329 -2.21 -3.03 28.13
C GLN A 329 -2.05 -2.77 26.62
N PHE A 330 -1.52 -1.62 26.22
CA PHE A 330 -1.33 -1.31 24.81
C PHE A 330 -0.21 -2.20 24.23
N PRO A 331 -0.46 -2.98 23.15
CA PRO A 331 0.56 -3.83 22.56
C PRO A 331 1.78 -3.03 22.13
N LEU A 332 2.96 -3.42 22.61
CA LEU A 332 4.21 -2.66 22.43
C LEU A 332 4.49 -2.34 20.96
N ALA A 333 4.41 -3.34 20.09
CA ALA A 333 4.73 -3.19 18.66
C ALA A 333 3.73 -2.28 17.92
N VAL A 334 2.45 -2.28 18.34
CA VAL A 334 1.45 -1.35 17.80
C VAL A 334 1.77 0.08 18.25
N LEU A 335 2.07 0.28 19.53
CA LEU A 335 2.41 1.61 20.04
C LEU A 335 3.72 2.14 19.41
N ASP A 336 4.69 1.27 19.16
CA ASP A 336 5.92 1.62 18.42
C ASP A 336 5.63 2.04 16.98
N ALA A 337 4.75 1.34 16.27
CA ALA A 337 4.30 1.72 14.93
C ALA A 337 3.60 3.08 14.92
N LEU A 338 2.70 3.32 15.89
CA LEU A 338 2.01 4.61 16.02
C LEU A 338 2.95 5.77 16.38
N CYS A 339 3.94 5.51 17.25
CA CYS A 339 4.99 6.48 17.58
C CYS A 339 5.88 6.76 16.36
N ALA A 340 6.24 5.74 15.58
CA ALA A 340 6.97 5.92 14.33
C ALA A 340 6.22 6.84 13.37
N ILE A 341 4.91 6.64 13.21
CA ILE A 341 4.05 7.50 12.40
C ILE A 341 4.09 8.95 12.90
N ILE A 342 3.89 9.23 14.18
CA ILE A 342 3.91 10.63 14.64
C ILE A 342 5.30 11.29 14.48
N LEU A 343 6.37 10.50 14.55
CA LEU A 343 7.74 11.01 14.45
C LEU A 343 8.20 11.27 13.00
N HIS A 344 7.60 10.64 11.99
CA HIS A 344 8.25 10.53 10.67
C HIS A 344 8.42 11.86 9.92
N ASN A 345 7.55 12.84 10.16
CA ASN A 345 7.58 14.12 9.44
C ASN A 345 8.13 15.27 10.30
N SER A 346 7.35 16.35 10.48
CA SER A 346 7.86 17.63 10.94
C SER A 346 8.23 17.62 12.43
N LEU A 347 7.61 16.72 13.20
CA LEU A 347 7.80 16.64 14.65
C LEU A 347 9.23 16.32 15.02
N PHE A 348 9.79 15.23 14.50
CA PHE A 348 11.17 14.87 14.84
C PHE A 348 12.16 15.83 14.16
N LYS A 349 11.97 16.07 12.86
CA LYS A 349 12.89 16.83 12.00
C LYS A 349 13.08 18.28 12.45
N PHE A 350 12.00 18.98 12.81
CA PHE A 350 12.03 20.42 13.09
C PHE A 350 11.73 20.76 14.56
N THR A 351 10.73 20.14 15.18
CA THR A 351 10.28 20.56 16.53
C THR A 351 11.11 19.94 17.64
N MET A 352 11.24 18.61 17.66
CA MET A 352 11.90 17.89 18.74
C MET A 352 13.38 18.23 18.82
N ARG A 353 14.10 18.20 17.70
CA ARG A 353 15.52 18.57 17.67
C ARG A 353 15.77 20.01 18.18
N SER A 354 14.82 20.92 17.94
CA SER A 354 14.89 22.30 18.42
C SER A 354 14.82 22.38 19.95
N PHE A 355 13.77 21.82 20.58
CA PHE A 355 13.63 21.88 22.04
C PHE A 355 14.54 20.91 22.78
N LEU A 356 15.01 19.85 22.12
CA LEU A 356 16.03 18.95 22.65
C LEU A 356 17.46 19.52 22.52
N HIS A 357 17.61 20.67 21.87
CA HIS A 357 18.87 21.35 21.62
C HIS A 357 19.96 20.44 21.01
N THR A 358 19.54 19.53 20.12
CA THR A 358 20.42 18.53 19.54
C THR A 358 20.40 18.58 18.02
N LYS A 359 21.57 18.31 17.43
CA LYS A 359 21.71 18.09 15.99
C LYS A 359 21.94 16.62 15.65
N GLU A 360 21.96 15.76 16.67
CA GLU A 360 22.18 14.34 16.46
C GLU A 360 21.00 13.72 15.70
N PRO A 361 21.28 12.84 14.72
CA PRO A 361 20.24 12.04 14.10
C PRO A 361 19.82 10.86 14.98
N LEU A 362 18.67 10.26 14.64
CA LEU A 362 18.22 9.00 15.22
C LEU A 362 19.07 7.85 14.67
N ARG A 363 19.53 6.95 15.55
CA ARG A 363 20.35 5.78 15.22
C ARG A 363 19.53 4.51 15.42
N LEU A 364 19.86 3.44 14.71
CA LEU A 364 19.28 2.10 14.98
C LEU A 364 19.56 1.64 16.41
N SER A 365 20.73 2.02 16.95
CA SER A 365 21.10 1.75 18.35
C SER A 365 20.22 2.47 19.36
N ASP A 366 19.41 3.45 18.93
CA ASP A 366 18.51 4.16 19.82
C ASP A 366 17.23 3.35 20.15
N GLY A 367 17.08 2.14 19.60
CA GLY A 367 15.98 1.24 19.98
C GLY A 367 14.63 1.61 19.37
N GLN A 368 14.62 2.49 18.36
CA GLN A 368 13.44 2.93 17.60
C GLN A 368 13.52 2.49 16.11
N PRO A 369 13.65 1.19 15.81
CA PRO A 369 13.90 0.71 14.46
C PRO A 369 12.77 1.02 13.47
N LEU A 370 11.50 1.01 13.91
CA LEU A 370 10.37 1.37 13.05
C LEU A 370 10.37 2.86 12.68
N ALA A 371 10.65 3.75 13.63
CA ALA A 371 10.72 5.20 13.37
C ALA A 371 11.92 5.54 12.46
N TYR A 372 13.08 4.93 12.74
CA TYR A 372 14.27 5.06 11.88
C TYR A 372 13.95 4.62 10.45
N LEU A 373 13.35 3.44 10.28
CA LEU A 373 13.08 2.87 8.97
C LEU A 373 11.99 3.66 8.23
N LEU A 374 10.95 4.11 8.92
CA LEU A 374 9.88 4.93 8.32
C LEU A 374 10.43 6.25 7.76
N MET A 375 11.21 6.98 8.56
CA MET A 375 11.84 8.23 8.11
C MET A 375 12.82 8.01 6.95
N LEU A 376 13.60 6.93 6.98
CA LEU A 376 14.50 6.59 5.87
C LEU A 376 13.71 6.28 4.59
N CYS A 377 12.73 5.38 4.66
CA CYS A 377 11.97 4.95 3.49
C CYS A 377 11.13 6.08 2.89
N ASP A 378 10.52 6.94 3.73
CA ASP A 378 9.75 8.10 3.28
C ASP A 378 10.63 9.08 2.48
N GLU A 379 11.78 9.47 3.04
CA GLU A 379 12.71 10.39 2.36
C GLU A 379 13.29 9.78 1.06
N LEU A 380 13.52 8.46 1.01
CA LEU A 380 13.97 7.77 -0.21
C LEU A 380 12.91 7.74 -1.31
N GLN A 381 11.64 7.59 -0.95
CA GLN A 381 10.53 7.48 -1.90
C GLN A 381 10.19 8.86 -2.46
N CYS A 382 10.97 9.41 -3.38
CA CYS A 382 10.69 10.71 -4.00
C CYS A 382 10.30 10.63 -5.49
N TRP A 383 10.04 9.41 -5.98
CA TRP A 383 9.93 9.01 -7.38
C TRP A 383 8.54 8.43 -7.73
N ASP A 384 8.19 8.41 -9.02
CA ASP A 384 6.93 7.83 -9.59
C ASP A 384 5.63 8.19 -8.84
N ARG A 385 5.59 9.38 -8.22
CA ARG A 385 4.37 9.94 -7.63
C ARG A 385 3.63 10.75 -8.68
N ALA A 386 2.33 10.51 -8.86
CA ALA A 386 1.50 11.33 -9.74
C ALA A 386 1.45 12.77 -9.23
N SER A 387 1.71 13.75 -10.10
CA SER A 387 1.74 15.16 -9.74
C SER A 387 0.37 15.83 -9.89
N TYR A 388 -0.36 16.01 -8.79
CA TYR A 388 -1.67 16.68 -8.84
C TYR A 388 -1.54 18.21 -8.76
N GLY A 389 -0.65 18.73 -7.93
CA GLY A 389 -0.53 20.17 -7.64
C GLY A 389 0.06 21.00 -8.78
N GLN A 390 -0.33 22.28 -8.88
CA GLN A 390 -0.02 23.16 -10.02
C GLN A 390 1.47 23.30 -10.32
N ASN A 391 2.31 23.50 -9.30
CA ASN A 391 3.77 23.59 -9.47
C ASN A 391 4.43 22.20 -9.58
N SER A 392 3.78 21.15 -9.09
CA SER A 392 4.30 19.78 -9.17
C SER A 392 4.21 19.23 -10.60
N ARG A 393 3.19 19.64 -11.36
CA ARG A 393 3.02 19.27 -12.78
C ARG A 393 4.13 19.78 -13.70
N SER A 394 4.79 20.88 -13.35
CA SER A 394 5.92 21.43 -14.12
C SER A 394 7.28 20.93 -13.63
N GLY A 395 7.33 20.23 -12.49
CA GLY A 395 8.54 19.67 -11.93
C GLY A 395 9.04 18.46 -12.73
N ILE A 396 10.37 18.28 -12.73
CA ILE A 396 11.00 17.05 -13.23
C ILE A 396 11.42 16.24 -12.01
N PHE A 397 10.97 14.99 -11.95
CA PHE A 397 11.28 14.06 -10.87
C PHE A 397 11.78 12.74 -11.46
N SER A 398 12.42 11.92 -10.64
CA SER A 398 12.73 10.54 -10.99
C SER A 398 11.43 9.76 -11.20
N PHE A 399 11.42 8.90 -12.22
CA PHE A 399 10.25 8.08 -12.56
C PHE A 399 10.37 6.64 -12.07
N ASP A 400 11.53 6.24 -11.54
CA ASP A 400 11.81 4.87 -11.10
C ASP A 400 13.00 4.90 -10.12
N PHE A 401 13.19 3.80 -9.40
CA PHE A 401 14.17 3.67 -8.32
C PHE A 401 14.69 2.23 -8.24
N ASP A 402 15.94 2.07 -7.79
CA ASP A 402 16.48 0.77 -7.46
C ASP A 402 17.43 0.82 -6.26
N MET A 403 17.68 -0.36 -5.70
CA MET A 403 18.62 -0.58 -4.61
C MET A 403 19.61 -1.66 -5.00
N ASP A 404 20.90 -1.33 -4.88
CA ASP A 404 21.97 -2.31 -4.96
C ASP A 404 22.51 -2.59 -3.55
N PHE A 405 22.39 -3.85 -3.14
CA PHE A 405 22.84 -4.34 -1.86
C PHE A 405 24.28 -4.84 -2.03
N SER A 406 25.25 -3.95 -1.81
CA SER A 406 26.66 -4.26 -2.04
C SER A 406 27.15 -5.39 -1.14
N THR A 407 28.04 -6.24 -1.66
CA THR A 407 28.69 -7.32 -0.90
C THR A 407 29.57 -6.81 0.25
N GLU A 408 29.93 -5.53 0.23
CA GLU A 408 30.76 -4.86 1.25
C GLU A 408 29.93 -4.31 2.44
N GLY A 409 28.61 -4.49 2.46
CA GLY A 409 27.77 -4.26 3.63
C GLY A 409 27.06 -2.92 3.70
N GLY A 410 26.89 -2.21 2.56
CA GLY A 410 26.09 -0.99 2.45
C GLY A 410 25.09 -1.03 1.28
N ILE A 411 24.17 -0.06 1.25
CA ILE A 411 23.20 0.12 0.17
C ILE A 411 23.64 1.24 -0.76
N ARG A 412 23.45 1.04 -2.07
CA ARG A 412 23.43 2.12 -3.07
C ARG A 412 22.01 2.33 -3.59
N PHE A 413 21.62 3.59 -3.76
CA PHE A 413 20.32 4.01 -4.28
C PHE A 413 20.48 4.54 -5.69
N ILE A 414 19.66 4.05 -6.62
CA ILE A 414 19.75 4.39 -8.03
C ILE A 414 18.44 5.05 -8.46
N TYR A 415 18.50 6.29 -8.94
CA TYR A 415 17.33 7.05 -9.39
C TYR A 415 17.33 7.23 -10.91
N TYR A 416 16.19 6.98 -11.54
CA TYR A 416 16.07 7.04 -13.00
C TYR A 416 15.22 8.24 -13.42
N TYR A 417 15.73 9.01 -14.39
CA TYR A 417 15.08 10.16 -14.98
C TYR A 417 14.79 9.95 -16.46
N ASP A 418 13.67 10.51 -16.92
CA ASP A 418 13.19 10.28 -18.28
C ASP A 418 14.05 11.03 -19.30
N LYS A 419 14.69 10.26 -20.18
CA LYS A 419 15.54 10.73 -21.29
C LYS A 419 14.80 11.67 -22.23
N THR A 420 13.48 11.54 -22.38
CA THR A 420 12.64 12.45 -23.17
C THR A 420 12.80 13.90 -22.73
N TYR A 421 13.00 14.12 -21.42
CA TYR A 421 13.14 15.44 -20.83
C TYR A 421 14.59 15.77 -20.41
N LYS A 422 15.60 15.11 -21.00
CA LYS A 422 17.00 15.21 -20.59
C LYS A 422 17.51 16.63 -20.33
N SER A 423 17.19 17.58 -21.22
CA SER A 423 17.61 18.99 -21.03
C SER A 423 17.01 19.62 -19.76
N LYS A 424 15.74 19.34 -19.47
CA LYS A 424 15.06 19.80 -18.26
C LYS A 424 15.59 19.08 -17.02
N VAL A 425 15.83 17.76 -17.11
CA VAL A 425 16.41 16.94 -16.03
C VAL A 425 17.72 17.53 -15.53
N LEU A 426 18.67 17.83 -16.42
CA LEU A 426 19.99 18.36 -16.04
C LEU A 426 19.91 19.71 -15.31
N SER A 427 18.86 20.50 -15.57
CA SER A 427 18.62 21.78 -14.90
C SER A 427 17.78 21.65 -13.61
N ALA A 428 17.12 20.51 -13.41
CA ALA A 428 16.16 20.31 -12.33
C ALA A 428 16.87 20.29 -10.97
N LYS A 429 16.24 20.91 -9.97
CA LYS A 429 16.77 20.92 -8.60
C LYS A 429 16.81 19.50 -8.00
N SER A 430 15.76 18.72 -8.23
CA SER A 430 15.64 17.32 -7.79
C SER A 430 16.80 16.45 -8.27
N TYR A 431 17.26 16.65 -9.51
CA TYR A 431 18.42 15.95 -10.08
C TYR A 431 19.74 16.47 -9.48
N ARG A 432 19.92 17.80 -9.44
CA ARG A 432 21.14 18.42 -8.93
C ARG A 432 21.41 18.14 -7.46
N ASP A 433 20.36 18.12 -6.63
CA ASP A 433 20.48 17.83 -5.20
C ASP A 433 20.96 16.39 -4.91
N MET A 434 20.82 15.47 -5.89
CA MET A 434 21.31 14.09 -5.78
C MET A 434 22.79 13.93 -6.14
N LEU A 435 23.36 14.85 -6.95
CA LEU A 435 24.73 14.73 -7.45
C LEU A 435 25.79 14.89 -6.36
N TYR A 436 26.94 14.24 -6.56
CA TYR A 436 28.11 14.30 -5.68
C TYR A 436 29.08 15.44 -6.02
N ASP A 437 28.68 16.44 -6.80
CA ASP A 437 29.53 17.58 -7.19
C ASP A 437 29.57 18.71 -6.15
N GLY A 438 28.86 18.55 -5.03
CA GLY A 438 28.80 19.51 -3.94
C GLY A 438 27.67 20.51 -4.07
N TYR A 439 27.37 21.21 -2.97
CA TYR A 439 26.26 22.16 -2.90
C TYR A 439 26.52 23.31 -1.92
N THR A 440 25.78 24.40 -2.09
CA THR A 440 25.84 25.57 -1.22
C THR A 440 24.53 25.71 -0.44
N LYS A 441 24.62 25.72 0.90
CA LYS A 441 23.45 25.97 1.76
C LYS A 441 22.99 27.42 1.65
N LYS A 442 21.74 27.69 2.03
CA LYS A 442 21.19 29.06 2.15
C LYS A 442 22.02 29.95 3.07
N SER A 443 22.74 29.37 4.05
CA SER A 443 23.66 30.09 4.94
C SER A 443 24.98 30.50 4.29
N GLY A 444 25.22 30.13 3.02
CA GLY A 444 26.49 30.35 2.33
C GLY A 444 27.55 29.26 2.59
N ALA A 445 27.27 28.29 3.46
CA ALA A 445 28.19 27.17 3.70
C ALA A 445 28.29 26.27 2.45
N VAL A 446 29.52 26.05 1.98
CA VAL A 446 29.82 25.21 0.82
C VAL A 446 30.20 23.81 1.28
N ARG A 447 29.60 22.80 0.67
CA ARG A 447 29.90 21.38 0.82
C ARG A 447 30.47 20.87 -0.50
N LYS A 448 31.65 20.28 -0.48
CA LYS A 448 32.31 19.75 -1.67
C LYS A 448 32.22 18.23 -1.66
N ASP A 449 32.08 17.62 -2.83
CA ASP A 449 32.12 16.16 -3.02
C ASP A 449 31.06 15.42 -2.17
N ARG A 450 29.84 15.98 -2.10
CA ARG A 450 28.72 15.47 -1.30
C ARG A 450 27.39 15.72 -1.99
N SER A 451 26.46 14.81 -1.80
CA SER A 451 25.06 14.93 -2.20
C SER A 451 24.25 15.70 -1.15
N LYS A 452 23.51 16.72 -1.57
CA LYS A 452 22.61 17.46 -0.68
C LYS A 452 21.52 16.54 -0.14
N PHE A 453 20.98 15.69 -1.01
CA PHE A 453 19.90 14.77 -0.67
C PHE A 453 20.31 13.79 0.44
N VAL A 454 21.50 13.20 0.35
CA VAL A 454 22.02 12.31 1.40
C VAL A 454 22.26 13.06 2.71
N ASP A 455 22.84 14.26 2.65
CA ASP A 455 23.06 15.09 3.84
C ASP A 455 21.74 15.49 4.51
N ASP A 456 20.68 15.76 3.73
CA ASP A 456 19.35 16.07 4.29
C ASP A 456 18.75 14.85 5.03
N ILE A 457 18.97 13.63 4.53
CA ILE A 457 18.55 12.39 5.20
C ILE A 457 19.36 12.18 6.48
N ASP A 458 20.68 12.37 6.42
CA ASP A 458 21.57 12.18 7.58
C ASP A 458 21.31 13.19 8.70
N GLU A 459 20.68 14.34 8.39
CA GLU A 459 20.22 15.26 9.42
C GLU A 459 19.09 14.67 10.29
N ILE A 460 18.40 13.62 9.83
CA ILE A 460 17.24 13.02 10.50
C ILE A 460 17.62 11.66 11.08
N ILE A 461 18.17 10.78 10.25
CA ILE A 461 18.53 9.40 10.61
C ILE A 461 20.00 9.16 10.29
N ALA A 462 20.71 8.39 11.11
CA ALA A 462 22.13 8.15 10.89
C ALA A 462 22.34 7.23 9.69
N VAL A 463 22.69 7.78 8.52
CA VAL A 463 22.84 7.02 7.27
C VAL A 463 23.95 5.99 7.40
N LYS A 464 24.96 6.26 8.24
CA LYS A 464 26.06 5.35 8.54
C LYS A 464 25.62 3.98 9.08
N ASP A 465 24.44 3.88 9.69
CA ASP A 465 23.91 2.63 10.22
C ASP A 465 23.50 1.64 9.10
N VAL A 466 23.18 2.15 7.90
CA VAL A 466 22.81 1.36 6.71
C VAL A 466 23.84 1.44 5.58
N VAL A 467 24.72 2.44 5.61
CA VAL A 467 25.86 2.59 4.71
C VAL A 467 27.12 2.87 5.55
N PRO A 468 27.86 1.84 5.99
CA PRO A 468 29.00 2.01 6.89
C PRO A 468 30.14 2.91 6.37
N SER A 469 30.27 3.03 5.05
CA SER A 469 31.25 3.88 4.35
C SER A 469 30.91 5.37 4.38
N PHE A 470 29.69 5.75 4.76
CA PHE A 470 29.25 7.13 4.81
C PHE A 470 30.05 7.96 5.84
N GLU A 471 30.49 9.14 5.44
CA GLU A 471 31.14 10.12 6.32
C GLU A 471 30.14 11.18 6.80
N PRO A 472 29.67 11.12 8.06
CA PRO A 472 28.68 12.06 8.59
C PRO A 472 29.25 13.46 8.85
N ASN A 473 30.57 13.61 8.96
CA ASN A 473 31.17 14.93 9.10
C ASN A 473 31.11 15.67 7.75
N VAL A 474 30.07 16.50 7.59
CA VAL A 474 29.84 17.38 6.43
C VAL A 474 30.99 18.34 6.07
N LYS A 475 32.06 18.44 6.87
CA LYS A 475 33.28 19.19 6.53
C LYS A 475 34.31 18.33 5.77
N LEU A 476 34.13 17.01 5.75
CA LEU A 476 34.97 16.06 5.04
C LEU A 476 34.25 15.57 3.77
N PRO A 477 35.00 15.20 2.72
CA PRO A 477 34.43 14.51 1.56
C PRO A 477 33.73 13.21 1.96
N ASP A 478 32.64 12.85 1.27
CA ASP A 478 31.94 11.58 1.48
C ASP A 478 32.37 10.55 0.42
N PRO A 479 33.13 9.50 0.78
CA PRO A 479 33.51 8.46 -0.17
C PRO A 479 32.38 7.45 -0.41
N GLY A 480 31.26 7.54 0.32
CA GLY A 480 30.19 6.55 0.31
C GLY A 480 29.52 6.34 -1.05
N HIS A 481 29.51 7.36 -1.92
CA HIS A 481 28.87 7.33 -3.25
C HIS A 481 27.53 6.56 -3.24
N ILE A 482 26.66 6.98 -2.34
CA ILE A 482 25.42 6.28 -1.97
C ILE A 482 24.36 6.40 -3.07
N ILE A 483 24.41 7.48 -3.86
CA ILE A 483 23.42 7.77 -4.89
C ILE A 483 24.04 7.75 -6.28
N ASP A 484 23.42 6.95 -7.14
CA ASP A 484 23.60 6.98 -8.58
C ASP A 484 22.35 7.55 -9.26
N VAL A 485 22.57 8.32 -10.33
CA VAL A 485 21.49 8.85 -11.17
C VAL A 485 21.66 8.38 -12.61
N CYS A 486 20.58 7.89 -13.20
CA CYS A 486 20.54 7.39 -14.57
C CYS A 486 19.51 8.18 -15.40
N ILE A 487 19.81 8.41 -16.68
CA ILE A 487 18.87 9.03 -17.63
C ILE A 487 18.58 8.01 -18.73
N GLU A 488 17.38 7.43 -18.72
CA GLU A 488 16.97 6.36 -19.62
C GLU A 488 15.53 6.54 -20.14
N GLU A 489 15.12 5.72 -21.11
CA GLU A 489 13.76 5.79 -21.66
C GLU A 489 12.76 5.22 -20.68
N LYS A 490 11.71 5.98 -20.37
CA LYS A 490 10.62 5.52 -19.52
C LYS A 490 9.83 4.42 -20.25
N GLN A 491 10.04 3.17 -19.84
CA GLN A 491 9.33 2.00 -20.39
C GLN A 491 7.97 1.73 -19.70
N LYS A 492 7.80 2.22 -18.47
CA LYS A 492 6.60 1.98 -17.66
C LYS A 492 5.40 2.70 -18.29
N ARG A 493 4.42 1.92 -18.77
CA ARG A 493 3.11 2.45 -19.20
C ARG A 493 2.28 2.72 -17.95
N THR A 494 1.69 3.89 -17.85
CA THR A 494 0.93 4.31 -16.66
C THR A 494 -0.46 3.67 -16.56
N GLY A 495 -0.92 2.96 -17.60
CA GLY A 495 -2.26 2.38 -17.63
C GLY A 495 -3.37 3.43 -17.46
N LEU A 496 -3.12 4.66 -17.91
CA LEU A 496 -4.12 5.74 -17.86
C LEU A 496 -5.12 5.52 -18.99
N TYR A 497 -6.34 5.18 -18.61
CA TYR A 497 -7.48 5.04 -19.51
C TYR A 497 -8.29 6.34 -19.55
N LEU A 498 -9.07 6.55 -20.60
CA LEU A 498 -10.07 7.64 -20.62
C LEU A 498 -11.17 7.42 -19.57
N SER A 499 -11.43 6.16 -19.25
CA SER A 499 -12.30 5.74 -18.17
C SER A 499 -11.69 6.12 -16.83
N ASP A 500 -12.22 7.18 -16.23
CA ASP A 500 -11.79 7.69 -14.93
C ASP A 500 -13.03 8.13 -14.14
N SER A 501 -13.03 7.87 -12.83
CA SER A 501 -14.12 8.20 -11.93
C SER A 501 -13.58 8.61 -10.57
N ASN A 502 -14.15 9.70 -10.06
CA ASN A 502 -13.89 10.15 -8.69
C ASN A 502 -14.77 9.43 -7.65
N TYR A 503 -15.70 8.58 -8.11
CA TYR A 503 -16.78 7.99 -7.31
C TYR A 503 -16.87 6.47 -7.40
N LEU A 504 -16.17 5.82 -8.33
CA LEU A 504 -16.27 4.36 -8.50
C LEU A 504 -15.55 3.66 -7.36
N ASN A 505 -16.33 3.14 -6.41
CA ASN A 505 -15.82 2.31 -5.34
C ASN A 505 -15.62 0.86 -5.85
N LEU A 506 -14.36 0.50 -6.13
CA LEU A 506 -13.99 -0.82 -6.63
C LEU A 506 -14.46 -1.97 -5.72
N TYR A 507 -14.49 -1.75 -4.40
CA TYR A 507 -14.95 -2.76 -3.46
C TYR A 507 -16.47 -2.95 -3.54
N ASP A 508 -17.25 -1.86 -3.48
CA ASP A 508 -18.71 -1.95 -3.58
C ASP A 508 -19.15 -2.55 -4.91
N PHE A 509 -18.39 -2.26 -5.96
CA PHE A 509 -18.62 -2.84 -7.28
C PHE A 509 -18.33 -4.35 -7.31
N ALA A 510 -17.21 -4.79 -6.73
CA ALA A 510 -16.88 -6.21 -6.59
C ALA A 510 -17.90 -6.96 -5.71
N LEU A 511 -18.38 -6.30 -4.65
CA LEU A 511 -19.40 -6.79 -3.74
C LEU A 511 -20.73 -7.02 -4.48
N ALA A 512 -21.18 -6.04 -5.25
CA ALA A 512 -22.43 -6.10 -6.01
C ALA A 512 -22.36 -7.18 -7.11
N LEU A 513 -21.23 -7.27 -7.81
CA LEU A 513 -20.99 -8.28 -8.85
C LEU A 513 -21.05 -9.70 -8.27
N ASN A 514 -20.34 -9.96 -7.17
CA ASN A 514 -20.42 -11.23 -6.45
C ASN A 514 -21.83 -11.51 -5.92
N GLY A 515 -22.48 -10.49 -5.37
CA GLY A 515 -23.86 -10.53 -4.90
C GLY A 515 -24.83 -11.06 -5.96
N ARG A 516 -24.72 -10.55 -7.19
CA ARG A 516 -25.55 -11.00 -8.32
C ARG A 516 -25.26 -12.46 -8.70
N TYR A 517 -23.99 -12.89 -8.76
CA TYR A 517 -23.67 -14.30 -9.07
C TYR A 517 -24.28 -15.29 -8.08
N VAL A 518 -24.32 -14.95 -6.79
CA VAL A 518 -24.90 -15.82 -5.76
C VAL A 518 -26.40 -15.63 -5.58
N GLY A 519 -27.01 -14.70 -6.32
CA GLY A 519 -28.43 -14.37 -6.22
C GLY A 519 -28.83 -13.63 -4.94
N ALA A 520 -27.89 -12.92 -4.30
CA ALA A 520 -28.16 -12.07 -3.15
C ALA A 520 -29.06 -10.90 -3.54
N LYS A 521 -30.05 -10.58 -2.69
CA LYS A 521 -31.05 -9.54 -2.95
C LYS A 521 -30.91 -8.33 -2.03
N THR A 522 -30.16 -8.46 -0.95
CA THR A 522 -29.93 -7.39 0.03
C THR A 522 -28.43 -7.14 0.19
N GLU A 523 -28.07 -5.91 0.58
CA GLU A 523 -26.68 -5.54 0.86
C GLU A 523 -26.04 -6.47 1.91
N ASP A 524 -26.78 -6.82 2.97
CA ASP A 524 -26.31 -7.75 4.01
C ASP A 524 -26.02 -9.16 3.46
N GLU A 525 -26.85 -9.65 2.53
CA GLU A 525 -26.61 -10.93 1.86
C GLU A 525 -25.37 -10.88 0.97
N MET A 526 -25.16 -9.77 0.24
CA MET A 526 -23.98 -9.55 -0.57
C MET A 526 -22.71 -9.52 0.30
N LYS A 527 -22.74 -8.74 1.39
CA LYS A 527 -21.64 -8.62 2.37
C LYS A 527 -21.28 -9.98 2.95
N LYS A 528 -22.27 -10.74 3.39
CA LYS A 528 -22.04 -12.09 3.92
C LYS A 528 -21.47 -13.04 2.86
N ALA A 529 -21.96 -12.97 1.62
CA ALA A 529 -21.46 -13.81 0.54
C ALA A 529 -20.02 -13.48 0.16
N PHE A 530 -19.65 -12.20 0.17
CA PHE A 530 -18.32 -11.74 -0.21
C PHE A 530 -17.33 -11.88 0.95
N GLU A 531 -17.63 -11.27 2.11
CA GLU A 531 -16.69 -11.11 3.21
C GLU A 531 -16.48 -12.39 4.03
N ASP A 532 -17.57 -13.09 4.33
CA ASP A 532 -17.50 -14.26 5.20
C ASP A 532 -17.15 -15.53 4.45
N ASN A 533 -17.63 -15.69 3.21
CA ASN A 533 -17.56 -16.97 2.51
C ASN A 533 -16.32 -17.11 1.61
N LEU A 534 -15.89 -16.02 0.96
CA LEU A 534 -14.75 -16.06 0.06
C LEU A 534 -13.42 -15.95 0.80
N SER A 535 -12.42 -16.64 0.29
CA SER A 535 -11.01 -16.41 0.63
C SER A 535 -10.48 -15.14 -0.04
N LEU A 536 -9.33 -14.65 0.43
CA LEU A 536 -8.70 -13.44 -0.11
C LEU A 536 -8.44 -13.54 -1.62
N GLU A 537 -8.05 -14.71 -2.11
CA GLU A 537 -7.89 -14.98 -3.55
C GLU A 537 -9.14 -14.58 -4.35
N TYR A 538 -10.30 -15.08 -3.95
CA TYR A 538 -11.53 -14.88 -4.69
C TYR A 538 -12.08 -13.46 -4.49
N LYS A 539 -11.86 -12.84 -3.33
CA LYS A 539 -12.18 -11.42 -3.14
C LYS A 539 -11.38 -10.54 -4.09
N LEU A 540 -10.07 -10.77 -4.20
CA LEU A 540 -9.21 -10.06 -5.15
C LEU A 540 -9.57 -10.36 -6.61
N SER A 541 -10.01 -11.59 -6.92
CA SER A 541 -10.48 -11.95 -8.27
C SER A 541 -11.67 -11.09 -8.72
N ASN A 542 -12.64 -10.89 -7.83
CA ASN A 542 -13.79 -10.01 -8.08
C ASN A 542 -13.37 -8.53 -8.19
N ILE A 543 -12.47 -8.07 -7.33
CA ILE A 543 -11.90 -6.70 -7.41
C ILE A 543 -11.14 -6.51 -8.74
N ALA A 544 -10.39 -7.51 -9.19
CA ALA A 544 -9.65 -7.45 -10.45
C ALA A 544 -10.60 -7.44 -11.67
N GLN A 545 -11.73 -8.14 -11.60
CA GLN A 545 -12.79 -8.05 -12.61
C GLN A 545 -13.36 -6.62 -12.68
N ALA A 546 -13.64 -5.99 -11.54
CA ALA A 546 -14.06 -4.58 -11.48
C ALA A 546 -13.02 -3.63 -12.10
N LYS A 547 -11.73 -3.81 -11.78
CA LYS A 547 -10.62 -3.00 -12.31
C LYS A 547 -10.39 -3.17 -13.82
N GLY A 548 -10.61 -4.38 -14.33
CA GLY A 548 -10.43 -4.70 -15.75
C GLY A 548 -11.38 -3.95 -16.70
N PHE A 549 -12.48 -3.43 -16.16
CA PHE A 549 -13.54 -2.82 -16.94
C PHE A 549 -13.08 -1.64 -17.81
N ALA A 550 -12.25 -0.76 -17.25
CA ALA A 550 -11.75 0.42 -17.95
C ALA A 550 -10.97 0.03 -19.23
N ALA A 551 -10.09 -0.97 -19.12
CA ALA A 551 -9.30 -1.47 -20.23
C ALA A 551 -10.16 -2.20 -21.28
N GLN A 552 -11.15 -2.97 -20.81
CA GLN A 552 -12.09 -3.68 -21.68
C GLN A 552 -12.94 -2.70 -22.51
N LEU A 553 -13.47 -1.64 -21.89
CA LEU A 553 -14.19 -0.59 -22.61
C LEU A 553 -13.29 0.11 -23.64
N GLU A 554 -12.07 0.49 -23.27
CA GLU A 554 -11.16 1.14 -24.21
C GLU A 554 -10.87 0.25 -25.43
N SER A 555 -10.76 -1.06 -25.24
CA SER A 555 -10.52 -2.03 -26.33
C SER A 555 -11.62 -2.09 -27.39
N ILE A 556 -12.84 -1.68 -27.03
CA ILE A 556 -14.01 -1.59 -27.94
C ILE A 556 -14.35 -0.14 -28.30
N GLY A 557 -13.47 0.82 -27.99
CA GLY A 557 -13.70 2.23 -28.30
C GLY A 557 -14.75 2.89 -27.39
N CYS A 558 -14.94 2.39 -26.17
CA CYS A 558 -15.82 2.98 -25.17
C CYS A 558 -15.03 3.49 -23.96
N PHE A 559 -15.64 4.39 -23.18
CA PHE A 559 -15.11 4.84 -21.89
C PHE A 559 -16.25 5.27 -20.96
N TYR A 560 -16.05 5.26 -19.65
CA TYR A 560 -17.00 5.85 -18.70
C TYR A 560 -16.49 7.16 -18.10
N THR A 561 -17.39 8.05 -17.72
CA THR A 561 -17.05 9.26 -16.96
C THR A 561 -18.24 9.75 -16.13
N ASP A 562 -17.94 10.46 -15.04
CA ASP A 562 -18.88 11.19 -14.18
C ASP A 562 -19.24 12.58 -14.76
N ARG A 563 -18.59 12.99 -15.86
CA ARG A 563 -18.79 14.29 -16.48
C ARG A 563 -19.74 14.22 -17.66
N PRO A 564 -20.60 15.23 -17.84
CA PRO A 564 -21.33 15.37 -19.09
C PRO A 564 -20.34 15.63 -20.22
N VAL A 565 -20.35 14.77 -21.24
CA VAL A 565 -19.50 14.89 -22.42
C VAL A 565 -20.34 14.78 -23.70
N ASP A 566 -19.88 15.43 -24.78
CA ASP A 566 -20.58 15.48 -26.08
C ASP A 566 -20.35 14.20 -26.94
N TYR A 567 -20.42 13.04 -26.29
CA TYR A 567 -20.32 11.73 -26.93
C TYR A 567 -21.67 10.99 -26.85
N GLU A 568 -21.85 10.00 -27.71
CA GLU A 568 -23.07 9.19 -27.70
C GLU A 568 -23.05 8.22 -26.51
N PRO A 569 -24.08 8.24 -25.64
CA PRO A 569 -24.15 7.35 -24.50
C PRO A 569 -24.50 5.93 -24.96
N VAL A 570 -23.78 4.94 -24.42
CA VAL A 570 -24.05 3.52 -24.66
C VAL A 570 -25.14 3.06 -23.70
N THR A 571 -26.29 2.63 -24.24
CA THR A 571 -27.40 2.22 -23.39
C THR A 571 -27.41 0.74 -23.01
N ASP A 572 -26.85 -0.09 -23.86
CA ASP A 572 -26.73 -1.52 -23.69
C ASP A 572 -25.82 -2.05 -24.80
N PHE A 573 -25.02 -3.06 -24.48
CA PHE A 573 -24.11 -3.65 -25.48
C PHE A 573 -24.85 -4.43 -26.56
N LYS A 574 -26.09 -4.87 -26.32
CA LYS A 574 -26.91 -5.58 -27.31
C LYS A 574 -27.26 -4.70 -28.50
N THR A 575 -27.57 -3.43 -28.27
CA THR A 575 -27.77 -2.45 -29.34
C THR A 575 -26.45 -2.12 -30.02
N LEU A 576 -25.35 -2.02 -29.27
CA LEU A 576 -24.03 -1.69 -29.83
C LEU A 576 -23.56 -2.72 -30.86
N ILE A 577 -23.71 -4.02 -30.57
CA ILE A 577 -23.28 -5.10 -31.48
C ILE A 577 -24.10 -5.20 -32.77
N GLU A 578 -25.27 -4.56 -32.84
CA GLU A 578 -26.07 -4.48 -34.07
C GLU A 578 -25.53 -3.41 -35.05
N GLU A 579 -24.63 -2.54 -34.58
CA GLU A 579 -24.03 -1.50 -35.41
C GLU A 579 -22.87 -2.04 -36.26
N PRO A 580 -22.70 -1.57 -37.51
CA PRO A 580 -21.60 -2.00 -38.36
C PRO A 580 -20.24 -1.71 -37.73
N GLY A 581 -19.39 -2.73 -37.62
CA GLY A 581 -18.03 -2.65 -37.06
C GLY A 581 -17.91 -2.99 -35.57
N HIS A 582 -19.03 -3.29 -34.90
CA HIS A 582 -19.10 -3.63 -33.47
C HIS A 582 -19.59 -5.05 -33.20
N GLU A 583 -19.78 -5.87 -34.24
CA GLU A 583 -20.39 -7.20 -34.16
C GLU A 583 -19.61 -8.15 -33.23
N ASP A 584 -18.30 -7.95 -33.12
CA ASP A 584 -17.38 -8.80 -32.35
C ASP A 584 -17.02 -8.23 -30.96
N ASP A 585 -17.56 -7.09 -30.53
CA ASP A 585 -17.09 -6.39 -29.33
C ASP A 585 -17.30 -7.19 -28.04
N LEU A 586 -18.46 -7.84 -27.89
CA LEU A 586 -18.70 -8.74 -26.75
C LEU A 586 -17.74 -9.93 -26.76
N THR A 587 -17.39 -10.45 -27.94
CA THR A 587 -16.43 -11.54 -28.08
C THR A 587 -15.03 -11.09 -27.67
N LYS A 588 -14.59 -9.89 -28.09
CA LYS A 588 -13.29 -9.32 -27.70
C LYS A 588 -13.18 -9.17 -26.19
N ILE A 589 -14.24 -8.66 -25.56
CA ILE A 589 -14.32 -8.48 -24.12
C ILE A 589 -14.26 -9.83 -23.40
N ALA A 590 -15.08 -10.81 -23.82
CA ALA A 590 -15.12 -12.13 -23.22
C ALA A 590 -13.77 -12.85 -23.33
N MET A 591 -13.09 -12.75 -24.47
CA MET A 591 -11.73 -13.28 -24.65
C MET A 591 -10.74 -12.63 -23.69
N ALA A 592 -10.76 -11.30 -23.56
CA ALA A 592 -9.87 -10.57 -22.66
C ALA A 592 -10.12 -10.92 -21.18
N GLU A 593 -11.39 -11.08 -20.78
CA GLU A 593 -11.77 -11.48 -19.43
C GLU A 593 -11.32 -12.91 -19.12
N HIS A 594 -11.50 -13.85 -20.06
CA HIS A 594 -11.04 -15.22 -19.90
C HIS A 594 -9.52 -15.32 -19.80
N GLU A 595 -8.77 -14.57 -20.62
CA GLU A 595 -7.30 -14.52 -20.53
C GLU A 595 -6.83 -13.93 -19.19
N ARG A 596 -7.49 -12.87 -18.71
CA ARG A 596 -7.23 -12.28 -17.40
C ARG A 596 -7.46 -13.30 -16.29
N TRP A 597 -8.63 -13.94 -16.27
CA TRP A 597 -9.00 -14.97 -15.29
C TRP A 597 -8.03 -16.16 -15.32
N CYS A 598 -7.69 -16.66 -16.51
CA CYS A 598 -6.72 -17.74 -16.68
C CYS A 598 -5.33 -17.37 -16.14
N THR A 599 -4.87 -16.16 -16.41
CA THR A 599 -3.57 -15.65 -15.93
C THR A 599 -3.56 -15.55 -14.41
N GLU A 600 -4.61 -14.98 -13.84
CA GLU A 600 -4.80 -14.84 -12.40
C GLU A 600 -4.84 -16.21 -11.70
N LYS A 601 -5.63 -17.16 -12.22
CA LYS A 601 -5.71 -18.51 -11.67
C LYS A 601 -4.36 -19.22 -11.73
N ARG A 602 -3.61 -19.11 -12.83
CA ARG A 602 -2.25 -19.69 -12.89
C ARG A 602 -1.30 -19.03 -11.88
N ALA A 603 -1.43 -17.73 -11.65
CA ALA A 603 -0.68 -17.01 -10.60
C ALA A 603 -1.07 -17.46 -9.18
N MET A 604 -2.26 -18.03 -9.00
CA MET A 604 -2.74 -18.60 -7.72
C MET A 604 -2.54 -20.11 -7.61
N GLY A 605 -1.72 -20.69 -8.49
CA GLY A 605 -1.31 -22.09 -8.44
C GLY A 605 -2.30 -23.09 -9.04
N TRP A 606 -3.24 -22.60 -9.85
CA TRP A 606 -4.14 -23.45 -10.62
C TRP A 606 -3.49 -23.99 -11.89
N ASP A 607 -3.95 -25.16 -12.33
CA ASP A 607 -3.63 -25.75 -13.64
C ASP A 607 -4.86 -26.40 -14.27
N TYR A 608 -4.76 -26.78 -15.54
CA TYR A 608 -5.83 -27.50 -16.24
C TYR A 608 -6.00 -28.91 -15.67
N GLY A 609 -7.26 -29.31 -15.46
CA GLY A 609 -7.60 -30.71 -15.18
C GLY A 609 -9.09 -30.94 -15.01
N THR A 610 -9.51 -32.19 -15.19
CA THR A 610 -10.92 -32.61 -15.25
C THR A 610 -11.30 -33.63 -14.19
N LEU A 611 -10.41 -33.96 -13.26
CA LEU A 611 -10.61 -35.04 -12.29
C LEU A 611 -11.79 -34.81 -11.33
N HIS A 612 -12.13 -33.55 -11.05
CA HIS A 612 -13.30 -33.19 -10.26
C HIS A 612 -14.61 -33.25 -11.05
N VAL A 613 -14.56 -33.28 -12.38
CA VAL A 613 -15.74 -33.21 -13.26
C VAL A 613 -16.51 -34.53 -13.17
N GLY A 614 -17.78 -34.45 -12.74
CA GLY A 614 -18.63 -35.62 -12.55
C GLY A 614 -18.10 -36.67 -11.54
N ALA A 615 -17.23 -36.27 -10.62
CA ALA A 615 -16.60 -37.16 -9.64
C ALA A 615 -17.55 -37.68 -8.55
N ILE A 616 -18.63 -36.94 -8.26
CA ILE A 616 -19.64 -37.34 -7.28
C ILE A 616 -20.81 -38.01 -8.00
N MET A 617 -21.14 -39.24 -7.58
CA MET A 617 -22.38 -39.92 -7.98
C MET A 617 -23.48 -39.59 -6.98
N LEU A 618 -24.59 -39.04 -7.46
CA LEU A 618 -25.79 -38.78 -6.65
C LEU A 618 -26.66 -40.05 -6.55
N ASP A 619 -27.53 -40.08 -5.55
CA ASP A 619 -28.44 -41.22 -5.30
C ASP A 619 -29.36 -41.56 -6.48
N ASP A 620 -29.62 -40.59 -7.37
CA ASP A 620 -30.42 -40.73 -8.58
C ASP A 620 -29.61 -41.16 -9.83
N GLY A 621 -28.32 -41.47 -9.65
CA GLY A 621 -27.41 -41.88 -10.72
C GLY A 621 -26.82 -40.74 -11.55
N ARG A 622 -27.19 -39.49 -11.29
CA ARG A 622 -26.56 -38.33 -11.95
C ARG A 622 -25.17 -38.07 -11.39
N LYS A 623 -24.28 -37.59 -12.26
CA LYS A 623 -22.94 -37.14 -11.90
C LYS A 623 -22.93 -35.65 -11.61
N LYS A 624 -22.20 -35.24 -10.57
CA LYS A 624 -21.97 -33.84 -10.21
C LYS A 624 -20.47 -33.59 -10.03
N ASN A 625 -20.04 -32.37 -10.35
CA ASN A 625 -18.67 -31.92 -10.10
C ASN A 625 -18.37 -31.84 -8.60
N ASP A 626 -17.17 -32.29 -8.21
CA ASP A 626 -16.67 -32.16 -6.85
C ASP A 626 -15.92 -30.83 -6.68
N ASN A 627 -16.66 -29.79 -6.28
CA ASN A 627 -16.09 -28.46 -6.08
C ASN A 627 -15.07 -28.45 -4.92
N VAL A 628 -15.20 -29.31 -3.90
CA VAL A 628 -14.25 -29.34 -2.78
C VAL A 628 -12.94 -29.96 -3.23
N MET A 629 -13.00 -31.07 -3.96
CA MET A 629 -11.82 -31.67 -4.58
C MET A 629 -11.13 -30.67 -5.51
N ARG A 630 -11.89 -29.97 -6.36
CA ARG A 630 -11.39 -28.92 -7.28
C ARG A 630 -10.51 -27.90 -6.57
N GLU A 631 -10.99 -27.34 -5.45
CA GLU A 631 -10.23 -26.35 -4.67
C GLU A 631 -8.96 -26.94 -4.05
N ARG A 632 -9.02 -28.17 -3.55
CA ARG A 632 -7.88 -28.85 -2.89
C ARG A 632 -6.78 -29.26 -3.86
N ILE A 633 -7.15 -29.71 -5.06
CA ILE A 633 -6.18 -30.12 -6.09
C ILE A 633 -5.71 -28.95 -6.96
N ARG A 634 -6.43 -27.82 -6.93
CA ARG A 634 -6.21 -26.63 -7.75
C ARG A 634 -6.20 -26.95 -9.25
N LEU A 635 -7.13 -27.79 -9.70
CA LEU A 635 -7.31 -28.09 -11.12
C LEU A 635 -8.66 -27.57 -11.60
N HIS A 636 -8.68 -26.88 -12.74
CA HIS A 636 -9.90 -26.35 -13.34
C HIS A 636 -10.02 -26.78 -14.80
N HIS A 637 -11.21 -27.24 -15.21
CA HIS A 637 -11.44 -27.72 -16.57
C HIS A 637 -11.45 -26.61 -17.62
N ASP A 638 -11.71 -25.37 -17.21
CA ASP A 638 -11.81 -24.23 -18.13
C ASP A 638 -10.48 -23.46 -18.29
N LEU A 639 -9.37 -23.95 -17.73
CA LEU A 639 -8.04 -23.34 -17.91
C LEU A 639 -7.40 -23.69 -19.28
N ILE A 640 -8.20 -23.56 -20.33
CA ILE A 640 -7.87 -23.79 -21.74
C ILE A 640 -8.04 -22.51 -22.56
N ASP A 641 -7.70 -22.56 -23.85
CA ASP A 641 -7.90 -21.44 -24.76
C ASP A 641 -9.39 -21.10 -24.89
N TYR A 642 -9.72 -19.80 -24.99
CA TYR A 642 -11.11 -19.34 -25.10
C TYR A 642 -11.85 -20.01 -26.27
N THR A 643 -11.18 -20.24 -27.39
CA THR A 643 -11.80 -20.85 -28.58
C THR A 643 -12.28 -22.27 -28.33
N GLU A 644 -11.64 -22.99 -27.41
CA GLU A 644 -11.93 -24.37 -27.04
C GLU A 644 -13.03 -24.52 -25.98
N LEU A 645 -13.46 -23.41 -25.35
CA LEU A 645 -14.54 -23.43 -24.36
C LEU A 645 -15.89 -23.82 -24.98
N GLU A 646 -16.69 -24.53 -24.18
CA GLU A 646 -18.09 -24.78 -24.49
C GLU A 646 -18.90 -23.47 -24.53
N ALA A 647 -19.96 -23.43 -25.34
CA ALA A 647 -20.76 -22.22 -25.53
C ALA A 647 -21.33 -21.65 -24.21
N GLN A 648 -21.64 -22.51 -23.23
CA GLN A 648 -22.13 -22.09 -21.92
C GLN A 648 -21.05 -21.39 -21.09
N GLU A 649 -19.79 -21.82 -21.19
CA GLU A 649 -18.68 -21.20 -20.46
C GLU A 649 -18.30 -19.85 -21.08
N LYS A 650 -18.29 -19.75 -22.42
CA LYS A 650 -18.10 -18.48 -23.14
C LYS A 650 -19.09 -17.39 -22.73
N PHE A 651 -20.34 -17.79 -22.43
CA PHE A 651 -21.37 -16.86 -21.98
C PHE A 651 -21.08 -16.27 -20.58
N LYS A 652 -20.41 -17.03 -19.70
CA LYS A 652 -20.06 -16.56 -18.35
C LYS A 652 -19.02 -15.46 -18.36
N ASP A 653 -18.25 -15.31 -19.43
CA ASP A 653 -17.26 -14.23 -19.58
C ASP A 653 -17.89 -12.93 -20.11
N SER A 654 -19.03 -13.01 -20.81
CA SER A 654 -19.76 -11.84 -21.33
C SER A 654 -20.85 -11.31 -20.38
N ASP A 655 -21.50 -12.19 -19.62
CA ASP A 655 -22.58 -11.84 -18.68
C ASP A 655 -22.19 -10.81 -17.60
N PRO A 656 -20.98 -10.87 -16.99
CA PRO A 656 -20.54 -9.91 -15.98
C PRO A 656 -20.53 -8.50 -16.55
N MET A 657 -20.16 -8.36 -17.82
CA MET A 657 -20.03 -7.07 -18.49
C MET A 657 -21.38 -6.43 -18.79
N GLU A 658 -22.39 -7.23 -19.14
CA GLU A 658 -23.77 -6.74 -19.23
C GLU A 658 -24.27 -6.28 -17.85
N GLN A 659 -24.01 -7.06 -16.80
CA GLN A 659 -24.37 -6.67 -15.43
C GLN A 659 -23.63 -5.42 -14.96
N MET A 660 -22.38 -5.22 -15.38
CA MET A 660 -21.58 -4.04 -15.05
C MET A 660 -22.18 -2.75 -15.64
N VAL A 661 -22.75 -2.78 -16.85
CA VAL A 661 -23.47 -1.62 -17.43
C VAL A 661 -24.67 -1.22 -16.56
N GLU A 662 -25.40 -2.20 -16.04
CA GLU A 662 -26.53 -1.93 -15.14
C GLU A 662 -26.06 -1.37 -13.79
N LEU A 663 -25.00 -1.97 -13.21
CA LEU A 663 -24.45 -1.54 -11.93
C LEU A 663 -23.91 -0.10 -11.98
N ILE A 664 -23.20 0.28 -13.04
CA ILE A 664 -22.65 1.63 -13.23
C ILE A 664 -23.76 2.70 -13.23
N ARG A 665 -24.94 2.36 -13.72
CA ARG A 665 -26.12 3.25 -13.68
C ARG A 665 -26.77 3.34 -12.31
N GLU A 666 -26.77 2.23 -11.60
CA GLU A 666 -27.44 2.11 -10.30
C GLU A 666 -26.61 2.76 -9.19
N TYR A 667 -25.28 2.63 -9.23
CA TYR A 667 -24.41 2.99 -8.11
C TYR A 667 -23.69 4.34 -8.25
N ASP A 668 -23.30 4.82 -9.45
CA ASP A 668 -22.24 5.84 -9.51
C ASP A 668 -22.48 7.09 -10.38
N GLY A 669 -23.68 7.29 -10.94
CA GLY A 669 -23.93 8.47 -11.79
C GLY A 669 -23.00 8.57 -13.02
N LEU A 670 -22.31 7.48 -13.34
CA LEU A 670 -21.41 7.32 -14.46
C LEU A 670 -22.21 7.01 -15.72
N THR A 671 -21.77 7.56 -16.84
CA THR A 671 -22.31 7.21 -18.17
C THR A 671 -21.19 6.66 -19.03
N ILE A 672 -21.47 5.53 -19.70
CA ILE A 672 -20.58 4.96 -20.70
C ILE A 672 -20.83 5.67 -22.03
N TYR A 673 -19.75 6.06 -22.69
CA TYR A 673 -19.76 6.79 -23.94
C TYR A 673 -18.90 6.07 -24.98
N ARG A 674 -19.23 6.31 -26.24
CA ARG A 674 -18.45 5.85 -27.39
C ARG A 674 -17.42 6.90 -27.80
N MET A 675 -16.18 6.48 -28.05
CA MET A 675 -15.17 7.30 -28.73
C MET A 675 -15.50 7.40 -30.20
N ARG A 676 -15.50 8.63 -30.74
CA ARG A 676 -15.79 8.89 -32.15
C ARG A 676 -14.67 8.44 -33.08
#